data_AF-A0A838QMH9-F1
#
_entry.id   AF-A0A838QMH9-F1
#
_cell.length_a   1.000
_cell.length_b   1.000
_cell.length_c   1.000
_cell.angle_alpha   90.00
_cell.angle_beta   90.00
_cell.angle_gamma   90.00
#
_symmetry.space_group_name_H-M   'P 1'
#
loop_
_entity.id
_entity.type
_entity.pdbx_description
1 polymer ?
#
loop_
_entity_poly.entity_id
_entity_poly.type
_entity_poly.pdbx_seq_one_letter_code
_entity_poly.pdbx_strand_id
1 'polypeptide(L)'
;MRADGLAVAAAAAAGTVMIAFQIAGKATRDALFLSTFGVASLPPMVIIAALLSAALSVALARLMARSRPSRLVPRLLALSALLLLAEWALALEARRPAAILLYLHFTALGALLVSGFWAIVNERFDPRTARRTIGHITAGGSVGGLLGGLLPERVGATLSLVAMLPILAMLHLIAAGLVLGVDRGGLPRTSADEPAFERDAPGGAAEILRGSPYLLGLVLLVALTSAAEGVLDYVFKARAAAATRTGEELLRLFAAFYTVTALLGISIQVTTLRRVFERLGIARSAALLPAGVSIGAVGAFLIPGLVPVLLARGAEVVLRSSLFRAAYELLFTPVAPGEKRATKLLIDVGAARVGDVVGGLLIAAALLLTGAAAGKILLGTTVALSLGAVVVARRLHLGYVAALEGSLQRRTGGVPDPLHDEGSALLQTVGGFDLSGIRPRPDPTSRSVTEPASPLPSRGNSPASSLHGAIAAGSREEIQRALSASPITVDEIEATIELLAWDEVAPHAIKALRMVGGTGPGVFVRHLLDPQEDFAIRRRLIAVVAAYPTTEAFDALFEAMRDRRFEVRYRSARALSYLSREIPGLQVDRERVFDVMKREMAVERGLWETRQLIDQAEDEPSPLELEALRGRTNRSLEHLFTLLSLALPPETVRLAFHGLHTGDRYLRGTALEYLETVLPEAVWVKLWPFLDEGEEQGPRPPRSSEQVMRELVASQNSIGLALAELRRRDQ
;
A
#
# COMPACT_ATOMS: atom_id res chain seq x y z
N MET A 1 -3.99 32.55 12.76
CA MET A 1 -2.51 32.70 12.76
C MET A 1 -1.88 32.72 14.15
N ARG A 2 -2.03 33.76 15.01
CA ARG A 2 -1.42 33.73 16.37
C ARG A 2 -2.01 32.65 17.30
N ALA A 3 -3.32 32.40 17.22
CA ALA A 3 -4.00 31.36 17.99
C ALA A 3 -3.58 29.93 17.57
N ASP A 4 -3.35 29.70 16.28
CA ASP A 4 -2.93 28.39 15.76
C ASP A 4 -1.49 28.07 16.18
N GLY A 5 -0.60 29.07 16.17
CA GLY A 5 0.78 28.91 16.65
C GLY A 5 0.86 28.51 18.13
N LEU A 6 0.01 29.12 18.98
CA LEU A 6 -0.08 28.76 20.41
C LEU A 6 -0.63 27.34 20.62
N ALA A 7 -1.64 26.93 19.84
CA ALA A 7 -2.18 25.57 19.92
C ALA A 7 -1.14 24.52 19.49
N VAL A 8 -0.35 24.80 18.44
CA VAL A 8 0.76 23.93 18.00
C VAL A 8 1.84 23.81 19.08
N ALA A 9 2.25 24.93 19.67
CA ALA A 9 3.24 24.93 20.76
C ALA A 9 2.72 24.18 22.00
N ALA A 10 1.45 24.40 22.38
CA ALA A 10 0.81 23.69 23.48
C ALA A 10 0.71 22.18 23.22
N ALA A 11 0.37 21.77 21.99
CA ALA A 11 0.31 20.35 21.62
C ALA A 11 1.69 19.70 21.64
N ALA A 12 2.72 20.39 21.13
CA ALA A 12 4.09 19.90 21.17
C ALA A 12 4.60 19.76 22.62
N ALA A 13 4.37 20.77 23.46
CA ALA A 13 4.73 20.72 24.88
C ALA A 13 3.95 19.63 25.64
N ALA A 14 2.65 19.46 25.37
CA ALA A 14 1.85 18.39 25.95
C ALA A 14 2.42 17.02 25.56
N GLY A 15 2.76 16.82 24.28
CA GLY A 15 3.42 15.61 23.80
C GLY A 15 4.74 15.33 24.53
N THR A 16 5.60 16.34 24.69
CA THR A 16 6.84 16.25 25.47
C THR A 16 6.58 15.76 26.88
N VAL A 17 5.67 16.41 27.61
CA VAL A 17 5.39 16.10 29.02
C VAL A 17 4.74 14.73 29.17
N MET A 18 3.84 14.36 28.26
CA MET A 18 3.20 13.04 28.27
C MET A 18 4.21 11.92 28.02
N ILE A 19 5.12 12.07 27.05
CA ILE A 19 6.16 11.06 26.81
C ILE A 19 7.16 11.00 27.98
N ALA A 20 7.51 12.15 28.57
CA ALA A 20 8.33 12.19 29.78
C ALA A 20 7.68 11.40 30.93
N PHE A 21 6.38 11.61 31.16
CA PHE A 21 5.61 10.83 32.12
C PHE A 21 5.60 9.33 31.78
N GLN A 22 5.40 8.94 30.51
CA GLN A 22 5.34 7.52 30.13
C GLN A 22 6.66 6.79 30.44
N ILE A 23 7.79 7.39 30.08
CA ILE A 23 9.10 6.79 30.32
C ILE A 23 9.42 6.77 31.82
N ALA A 24 9.26 7.91 32.49
CA ALA A 24 9.56 8.04 33.91
C ALA A 24 8.66 7.16 34.78
N GLY A 25 7.36 7.14 34.47
CA GLY A 25 6.35 6.36 35.15
C GLY A 25 6.57 4.86 34.99
N LYS A 26 6.97 4.40 33.80
CA LYS A 26 7.30 2.99 33.58
C LYS A 26 8.48 2.55 34.45
N ALA A 27 9.57 3.32 34.47
CA ALA A 27 10.74 3.04 35.31
C ALA A 27 10.38 3.06 36.81
N THR A 28 9.60 4.05 37.25
CA THR A 28 9.16 4.21 38.64
C THR A 28 8.25 3.06 39.08
N ARG A 29 7.25 2.72 38.25
CA ARG A 29 6.33 1.60 38.48
C ARG A 29 7.10 0.30 38.67
N ASP A 30 8.00 0.00 37.74
CA ASP A 30 8.74 -1.26 37.75
C ASP A 30 9.72 -1.33 38.92
N ALA A 31 10.44 -0.24 39.21
CA ALA A 31 11.33 -0.17 40.36
C ALA A 31 10.59 -0.28 41.69
N LEU A 32 9.45 0.42 41.86
CA LEU A 32 8.67 0.36 43.09
C LEU A 32 8.06 -1.01 43.31
N PHE A 33 7.54 -1.63 42.25
CA PHE A 33 6.99 -2.97 42.34
C PHE A 33 8.07 -4.01 42.69
N LEU A 34 9.21 -4.01 41.98
CA LEU A 34 10.27 -5.00 42.16
C LEU A 34 11.09 -4.82 43.45
N SER A 35 11.17 -3.61 43.98
CA SER A 35 11.78 -3.37 45.29
C SER A 35 10.85 -3.73 46.46
N THR A 36 9.54 -3.85 46.20
CA THR A 36 8.53 -4.18 47.21
C THR A 36 8.11 -5.65 47.16
N PHE A 37 8.05 -6.22 45.96
CA PHE A 37 7.68 -7.59 45.66
C PHE A 37 8.78 -8.27 44.85
N GLY A 38 9.09 -9.53 45.17
CA GLY A 38 10.02 -10.31 44.37
C GLY A 38 9.51 -10.55 42.95
N VAL A 39 10.43 -10.77 42.01
CA VAL A 39 10.14 -10.92 40.57
C VAL A 39 9.06 -11.99 40.28
N ALA A 40 8.93 -13.02 41.11
CA ALA A 40 7.91 -14.07 40.98
C ALA A 40 6.45 -13.57 41.06
N SER A 41 6.20 -12.37 41.61
CA SER A 41 4.85 -11.77 41.65
C SER A 41 4.47 -10.98 40.39
N LEU A 42 5.40 -10.74 39.47
CA LEU A 42 5.12 -10.02 38.22
C LEU A 42 4.03 -10.67 37.36
N PRO A 43 4.01 -11.99 37.13
CA PRO A 43 3.04 -12.60 36.21
C PRO A 43 1.58 -12.34 36.58
N PRO A 44 1.09 -12.62 37.81
CA PRO A 44 -0.29 -12.33 38.17
C PRO A 44 -0.58 -10.83 38.12
N MET A 45 0.37 -9.98 38.49
CA MET A 45 0.22 -8.52 38.42
C MET A 45 0.01 -8.03 36.99
N VAL A 46 0.83 -8.50 36.04
CA VAL A 46 0.71 -8.16 34.61
C VAL A 46 -0.62 -8.63 34.05
N ILE A 47 -1.06 -9.86 34.38
CA ILE A 47 -2.36 -10.40 33.92
C ILE A 47 -3.51 -9.55 34.42
N ILE A 48 -3.57 -9.24 35.72
CA ILE A 48 -4.64 -8.42 36.32
C ILE A 48 -4.63 -7.01 35.71
N ALA A 49 -3.46 -6.40 35.57
CA ALA A 49 -3.32 -5.07 34.98
C ALA A 49 -3.75 -5.05 33.51
N ALA A 50 -3.46 -6.10 32.74
CA ALA A 50 -3.87 -6.21 31.34
C ALA A 50 -5.39 -6.37 31.20
N LEU A 51 -6.01 -7.20 32.04
CA LEU A 51 -7.47 -7.38 32.06
C LEU A 51 -8.19 -6.07 32.46
N LEU A 52 -7.69 -5.38 33.50
CA LEU A 52 -8.21 -4.08 33.92
C LEU A 52 -8.08 -3.03 32.81
N SER A 53 -6.91 -2.97 32.16
CA SER A 53 -6.66 -2.06 31.04
C SER A 53 -7.61 -2.33 29.87
N ALA A 54 -7.87 -3.59 29.52
CA ALA A 54 -8.82 -3.96 28.48
C ALA A 54 -10.26 -3.54 28.82
N ALA A 55 -10.71 -3.81 30.05
CA ALA A 55 -12.04 -3.41 30.53
C ALA A 55 -12.22 -1.88 30.51
N LEU A 56 -11.22 -1.14 31.00
CA LEU A 56 -11.27 0.32 31.06
C LEU A 56 -11.19 0.96 29.66
N SER A 57 -10.46 0.33 28.72
CA SER A 57 -10.40 0.78 27.33
C SER A 57 -11.76 0.77 26.65
N VAL A 58 -12.55 -0.29 26.86
CA VAL A 58 -13.93 -0.38 26.33
C VAL A 58 -14.83 0.69 26.98
N ALA A 59 -14.73 0.86 28.30
CA ALA A 59 -15.50 1.88 29.01
C ALA A 59 -15.17 3.30 28.52
N LEU A 60 -13.88 3.61 28.34
CA LEU A 60 -13.44 4.93 27.91
C LEU A 60 -13.78 5.19 26.44
N ALA A 61 -13.67 4.19 25.55
CA ALA A 61 -14.11 4.32 24.17
C ALA A 61 -15.59 4.71 24.08
N ARG A 62 -16.46 4.09 24.89
CA ARG A 62 -17.89 4.45 24.98
C ARG A 62 -18.11 5.86 25.54
N LEU A 63 -17.28 6.29 26.48
CA LEU A 63 -17.37 7.63 27.07
C LEU A 63 -16.89 8.72 26.10
N MET A 64 -15.80 8.47 25.36
CA MET A 64 -15.29 9.34 24.29
C MET A 64 -16.29 9.46 23.14
N ALA A 65 -17.05 8.41 22.83
CA ALA A 65 -18.13 8.51 21.84
C ALA A 65 -19.28 9.44 22.28
N ARG A 66 -19.44 9.67 23.60
CA ARG A 66 -20.51 10.49 24.18
C ARG A 66 -20.04 11.87 24.64
N SER A 67 -18.73 12.09 24.72
CA SER A 67 -18.13 13.29 25.31
C SER A 67 -16.97 13.78 24.47
N ARG A 68 -16.80 15.10 24.35
CA ARG A 68 -15.65 15.69 23.65
C ARG A 68 -14.33 15.27 24.31
N PRO A 69 -13.38 14.65 23.57
CA PRO A 69 -12.05 14.30 24.09
C PRO A 69 -11.36 15.47 24.79
N SER A 70 -11.53 16.70 24.27
CA SER A 70 -10.94 17.92 24.82
C SER A 70 -11.36 18.26 26.26
N ARG A 71 -12.50 17.75 26.73
CA ARG A 71 -12.95 17.90 28.13
C ARG A 71 -12.62 16.69 28.98
N LEU A 72 -12.67 15.49 28.39
CA LEU A 72 -12.51 14.24 29.12
C LEU A 72 -11.04 13.97 29.47
N VAL A 73 -10.11 14.16 28.52
CA VAL A 73 -8.71 13.82 28.71
C VAL A 73 -8.03 14.69 29.77
N PRO A 74 -8.21 16.03 29.82
CA PRO A 74 -7.65 16.82 30.92
C PRO A 74 -8.18 16.42 32.29
N ARG A 75 -9.46 16.04 32.38
CA ARG A 75 -10.05 15.53 33.64
C ARG A 75 -9.43 14.20 34.06
N LEU A 76 -9.17 13.31 33.11
CA LEU A 76 -8.49 12.04 33.37
C LEU A 76 -7.02 12.25 33.76
N LEU A 77 -6.33 13.21 33.15
CA LEU A 77 -4.97 13.61 33.55
C LEU A 77 -4.96 14.17 34.98
N ALA A 78 -5.90 15.05 35.32
CA ALA A 78 -6.03 15.59 36.66
C ALA A 78 -6.40 14.49 37.69
N LEU A 79 -7.32 13.58 37.33
CA LEU A 79 -7.65 12.42 38.17
C LEU A 79 -6.43 11.53 38.38
N SER A 80 -5.66 11.25 37.33
CA SER A 80 -4.42 10.48 37.43
C SER A 80 -3.39 11.18 38.32
N ALA A 81 -3.25 12.49 38.23
CA ALA A 81 -2.39 13.24 39.15
C ALA A 81 -2.84 13.14 40.62
N LEU A 82 -4.15 13.23 40.89
CA LEU A 82 -4.71 13.05 42.23
C LEU A 82 -4.47 11.62 42.75
N LEU A 83 -4.67 10.61 41.91
CA LEU A 83 -4.37 9.22 42.25
C LEU A 83 -2.89 9.02 42.56
N LEU A 84 -1.97 9.64 41.81
CA LEU A 84 -0.53 9.58 42.09
C LEU A 84 -0.16 10.23 43.44
N LEU A 85 -0.82 11.32 43.82
CA LEU A 85 -0.62 11.94 45.14
C LEU A 85 -1.19 11.08 46.27
N ALA A 86 -2.33 10.43 46.05
CA ALA A 86 -2.91 9.48 47.00
C ALA A 86 -2.02 8.23 47.14
N GLU A 87 -1.50 7.70 46.03
CA GLU A 87 -0.53 6.61 46.00
C GLU A 87 0.78 7.00 46.67
N TRP A 88 1.21 8.26 46.53
CA TRP A 88 2.39 8.79 47.23
C TRP A 88 2.18 8.81 48.74
N ALA A 89 1.09 9.40 49.21
CA ALA A 89 0.74 9.41 50.63
C ALA A 89 0.64 7.98 51.19
N LEU A 90 -0.04 7.09 50.45
CA LEU A 90 -0.14 5.68 50.81
C LEU A 90 1.21 4.97 50.79
N ALA A 91 2.14 5.32 49.89
CA ALA A 91 3.46 4.70 49.82
C ALA A 91 4.34 5.04 51.03
N LEU A 92 4.08 6.17 51.69
CA LEU A 92 4.77 6.58 52.93
C LEU A 92 4.31 5.73 54.13
N GLU A 93 3.05 5.31 54.17
CA GLU A 93 2.48 4.51 55.27
C GLU A 93 2.48 3.00 54.99
N ALA A 94 2.09 2.62 53.78
CA ALA A 94 1.85 1.26 53.34
C ALA A 94 2.38 1.04 51.90
N ARG A 95 3.69 0.77 51.79
CA ARG A 95 4.39 0.60 50.50
C ARG A 95 3.81 -0.50 49.60
N ARG A 96 3.39 -1.64 50.17
CA ARG A 96 2.84 -2.79 49.42
C ARG A 96 1.57 -2.47 48.62
N PRO A 97 0.48 -1.97 49.23
CA PRO A 97 -0.72 -1.60 48.49
C PRO A 97 -0.46 -0.45 47.51
N ALA A 98 0.39 0.52 47.86
CA ALA A 98 0.76 1.61 46.95
C ALA A 98 1.44 1.09 45.67
N ALA A 99 2.36 0.12 45.78
CA ALA A 99 3.02 -0.49 44.63
C ALA A 99 2.04 -1.25 43.70
N ILE A 100 1.04 -1.95 44.26
CA ILE A 100 0.00 -2.62 43.48
C ILE A 100 -0.88 -1.58 42.75
N LEU A 101 -1.36 -0.57 43.50
CA LEU A 101 -2.23 0.47 42.95
C LEU A 101 -1.53 1.26 41.85
N LEU A 102 -0.28 1.69 42.05
CA LEU A 102 0.52 2.36 41.01
C LEU A 102 0.67 1.49 39.76
N TYR A 103 0.91 0.18 39.92
CA TYR A 103 1.06 -0.74 38.78
C TYR A 103 -0.23 -0.86 37.97
N LEU A 104 -1.37 -1.02 38.65
CA LEU A 104 -2.69 -1.06 38.03
C LEU A 104 -3.03 0.27 37.36
N HIS A 105 -2.87 1.38 38.08
CA HIS A 105 -3.14 2.73 37.61
C HIS A 105 -2.34 3.07 36.34
N PHE A 106 -1.01 2.92 36.39
CA PHE A 106 -0.15 3.22 35.24
C PHE A 106 -0.52 2.39 34.02
N THR A 107 -0.72 1.08 34.19
CA THR A 107 -1.02 0.16 33.08
C THR A 107 -2.42 0.38 32.52
N ALA A 108 -3.40 0.71 33.38
CA ALA A 108 -4.77 0.95 32.97
C ALA A 108 -4.94 2.28 32.22
N LEU A 109 -4.37 3.38 32.73
CA LEU A 109 -4.57 4.71 32.15
C LEU A 109 -3.50 5.14 31.13
N GLY A 110 -2.28 4.58 31.17
CA GLY A 110 -1.17 5.06 30.37
C GLY A 110 -1.46 5.12 28.87
N ALA A 111 -1.85 4.00 28.26
CA ALA A 111 -2.18 3.93 26.84
C ALA A 111 -3.43 4.76 26.48
N LEU A 112 -4.40 4.82 27.39
CA LEU A 112 -5.66 5.54 27.20
C LEU A 112 -5.46 7.05 27.13
N LEU A 113 -4.62 7.60 28.01
CA LEU A 113 -4.31 9.03 28.02
C LEU A 113 -3.58 9.44 26.73
N VAL A 114 -2.61 8.65 26.28
CA VAL A 114 -1.89 8.88 25.01
C VAL A 114 -2.86 8.81 23.83
N SER A 115 -3.74 7.81 23.78
CA SER A 115 -4.76 7.71 22.73
C SER A 115 -5.72 8.90 22.73
N GLY A 116 -6.15 9.34 23.91
CA GLY A 116 -7.03 10.51 24.07
C GLY A 116 -6.37 11.81 23.61
N PHE A 117 -5.08 11.98 23.89
CA PHE A 117 -4.30 13.11 23.39
C PHE A 117 -4.27 13.16 21.85
N TRP A 118 -4.02 12.02 21.20
CA TRP A 118 -4.04 11.95 19.73
C TRP A 118 -5.43 12.24 19.15
N ALA A 119 -6.51 11.83 19.84
CA ALA A 119 -7.86 12.20 19.43
C ALA A 119 -8.07 13.72 19.42
N ILE A 120 -7.57 14.44 20.45
CA ILE A 120 -7.67 15.90 20.52
C ILE A 120 -6.87 16.58 19.41
N VAL A 121 -5.66 16.09 19.12
CA VAL A 121 -4.82 16.63 18.03
C VAL A 121 -5.54 16.46 16.68
N ASN A 122 -6.13 15.28 16.44
CA ASN A 122 -6.84 15.01 15.20
C ASN A 122 -8.16 15.79 15.07
N GLU A 123 -8.86 16.07 16.17
CA GLU A 123 -10.06 16.92 16.16
C GLU A 123 -9.72 18.42 15.98
N ARG A 124 -8.55 18.86 16.46
CA ARG A 124 -8.19 20.29 16.48
C ARG A 124 -7.58 20.78 15.17
N PHE A 125 -6.73 19.96 14.53
CA PHE A 125 -5.93 20.37 13.37
C PHE A 125 -6.47 19.74 12.09
N ASP A 126 -6.60 20.54 11.04
CA ASP A 126 -6.92 20.02 9.71
C ASP A 126 -5.79 19.11 9.19
N PRO A 127 -6.05 18.17 8.27
CA PRO A 127 -5.04 17.22 7.81
C PRO A 127 -3.74 17.84 7.28
N ARG A 128 -3.78 19.07 6.73
CA ARG A 128 -2.58 19.76 6.21
C ARG A 128 -1.75 20.37 7.34
N THR A 129 -2.39 21.06 8.27
CA THR A 129 -1.73 21.61 9.47
C THR A 129 -1.27 20.49 10.41
N ALA A 130 -2.07 19.43 10.55
CA ALA A 130 -1.76 18.25 11.36
C ALA A 130 -0.43 17.62 10.95
N ARG A 131 -0.11 17.48 9.65
CA ARG A 131 1.20 16.94 9.22
C ARG A 131 2.39 17.71 9.81
N ARG A 132 2.34 19.05 9.83
CA ARG A 132 3.41 19.88 10.40
C ARG A 132 3.42 19.80 11.92
N THR A 133 2.25 19.89 12.54
CA THR A 133 2.09 19.81 14.00
C THR A 133 2.54 18.45 14.55
N ILE A 134 2.23 17.35 13.87
CA ILE A 134 2.68 15.99 14.21
C ILE A 134 4.21 15.92 14.23
N GLY A 135 4.89 16.56 13.27
CA GLY A 135 6.34 16.68 13.27
C GLY A 135 6.88 17.35 14.53
N HIS A 136 6.29 18.48 14.93
CA HIS A 136 6.66 19.17 16.18
C HIS A 136 6.34 18.37 17.44
N ILE A 137 5.17 17.70 17.49
CA ILE A 137 4.79 16.82 18.61
C ILE A 137 5.76 15.65 18.73
N THR A 138 6.17 15.04 17.62
CA THR A 138 7.11 13.92 17.59
C THR A 138 8.51 14.36 18.04
N ALA A 139 8.97 15.54 17.60
CA ALA A 139 10.19 16.15 18.08
C ALA A 139 10.11 16.46 19.59
N GLY A 140 9.00 17.01 20.05
CA GLY A 140 8.72 17.22 21.47
C GLY A 140 8.73 15.92 22.27
N GLY A 141 8.10 14.86 21.76
CA GLY A 141 8.12 13.53 22.35
C GLY A 141 9.53 12.96 22.47
N SER A 142 10.44 13.28 21.54
CA SER A 142 11.85 12.89 21.61
C SER A 142 12.58 13.56 22.79
N VAL A 143 12.35 14.87 22.96
CA VAL A 143 12.84 15.62 24.14
C VAL A 143 12.21 15.07 25.42
N GLY A 144 10.92 14.76 25.37
CA GLY A 144 10.17 14.14 26.45
C GLY A 144 10.77 12.82 26.87
N GLY A 145 11.20 11.99 25.92
CA GLY A 145 11.84 10.72 26.20
C GLY A 145 13.18 10.88 26.93
N LEU A 146 13.99 11.86 26.52
CA LEU A 146 15.23 12.21 27.21
C LEU A 146 14.96 12.71 28.64
N LEU A 147 14.02 13.65 28.81
CA LEU A 147 13.65 14.18 30.12
C LEU A 147 13.06 13.10 31.02
N GLY A 148 12.20 12.23 30.48
CA GLY A 148 11.58 11.11 31.20
C GLY A 148 12.57 10.03 31.63
N GLY A 149 13.76 10.00 31.02
CA GLY A 149 14.85 9.14 31.43
C GLY A 149 15.84 9.81 32.39
N LEU A 150 16.16 11.08 32.18
CA LEU A 150 17.04 11.85 33.09
C LEU A 150 16.38 12.14 34.44
N LEU A 151 15.08 12.44 34.47
CA LEU A 151 14.36 12.77 35.71
C LEU A 151 14.42 11.64 36.76
N PRO A 152 14.02 10.38 36.46
CA PRO A 152 14.14 9.30 37.43
C PRO A 152 15.59 8.92 37.75
N GLU A 153 16.54 9.11 36.82
CA GLU A 153 17.98 8.90 37.12
C GLU A 153 18.45 9.86 38.21
N ARG A 154 18.16 11.16 38.05
CA ARG A 154 18.52 12.19 39.01
C ARG A 154 17.81 12.01 40.35
N VAL A 155 16.51 11.74 40.31
CA VAL A 155 15.71 11.48 41.52
C VAL A 155 16.22 10.24 42.26
N GLY A 156 16.50 9.14 41.56
CA GLY A 156 17.07 7.94 42.19
C GLY A 156 18.49 8.12 42.71
N ALA A 157 19.22 9.15 42.26
CA ALA A 157 20.56 9.47 42.75
C ALA A 157 20.57 10.38 43.99
N THR A 158 19.55 11.23 44.16
CA THR A 158 19.54 12.28 45.20
C THR A 158 18.38 12.19 46.18
N LEU A 159 17.29 11.51 45.82
CA LEU A 159 16.05 11.38 46.58
C LEU A 159 15.63 9.91 46.68
N SER A 160 14.53 9.64 47.40
CA SER A 160 13.94 8.31 47.48
C SER A 160 13.13 7.97 46.22
N LEU A 161 12.99 6.68 45.92
CA LEU A 161 12.14 6.20 44.82
C LEU A 161 10.69 6.72 44.90
N VAL A 162 10.12 6.80 46.10
CA VAL A 162 8.74 7.25 46.33
C VAL A 162 8.57 8.74 46.06
N ALA A 163 9.63 9.56 46.14
CA ALA A 163 9.59 10.98 45.79
C ALA A 163 9.32 11.23 44.29
N MET A 164 9.41 10.19 43.45
CA MET A 164 9.09 10.30 42.03
C MET A 164 7.58 10.43 41.76
N LEU A 165 6.72 9.91 42.64
CA LEU A 165 5.26 9.94 42.47
C LEU A 165 4.68 11.37 42.40
N PRO A 166 5.03 12.32 43.31
CA PRO A 166 4.55 13.69 43.20
C PRO A 166 5.13 14.42 41.97
N ILE A 167 6.33 14.06 41.51
CA ILE A 167 6.90 14.60 40.25
C ILE A 167 6.05 14.13 39.05
N LEU A 168 5.70 12.84 39.00
CA LEU A 168 4.81 12.28 37.99
C LEU A 168 3.42 12.93 38.03
N ALA A 169 2.88 13.19 39.23
CA ALA A 169 1.63 13.91 39.40
C ALA A 169 1.71 15.33 38.82
N MET A 170 2.79 16.05 39.09
CA MET A 170 3.04 17.38 38.53
C MET A 170 3.13 17.35 37.00
N LEU A 171 3.79 16.36 36.41
CA LEU A 171 3.82 16.20 34.94
C LEU A 171 2.42 16.00 34.37
N HIS A 172 1.56 15.19 35.01
CA HIS A 172 0.17 15.03 34.57
C HIS A 172 -0.68 16.31 34.74
N LEU A 173 -0.47 17.10 35.79
CA LEU A 173 -1.15 18.41 35.94
C LEU A 173 -0.70 19.41 34.86
N ILE A 174 0.60 19.46 34.56
CA ILE A 174 1.14 20.28 33.47
C ILE A 174 0.55 19.82 32.14
N ALA A 175 0.52 18.52 31.87
CA ALA A 175 -0.09 17.96 30.66
C ALA A 175 -1.59 18.33 30.58
N ALA A 176 -2.34 18.25 31.68
CA ALA A 176 -3.75 18.64 31.71
C ALA A 176 -3.94 20.11 31.32
N GLY A 177 -3.12 21.01 31.87
CA GLY A 177 -3.14 22.44 31.53
C GLY A 177 -2.77 22.72 30.06
N LEU A 178 -1.75 22.04 29.55
CA LEU A 178 -1.31 22.17 28.16
C LEU A 178 -2.36 21.65 27.18
N VAL A 179 -2.98 20.49 27.47
CA VAL A 179 -4.05 19.91 26.65
C VAL A 179 -5.29 20.82 26.62
N LEU A 180 -5.66 21.44 27.75
CA LEU A 180 -6.70 22.48 27.76
C LEU A 180 -6.33 23.68 26.88
N GLY A 181 -5.04 24.01 26.79
CA GLY A 181 -4.50 25.05 25.91
C GLY A 181 -4.61 24.73 24.42
N VAL A 182 -4.64 23.44 24.04
CA VAL A 182 -4.79 23.00 22.63
C VAL A 182 -6.20 23.33 22.09
N ASP A 183 -7.23 23.22 22.94
CA ASP A 183 -8.64 23.41 22.57
C ASP A 183 -9.09 24.90 22.59
N ARG A 184 -8.34 25.80 23.23
CA ARG A 184 -8.72 27.21 23.36
C ARG A 184 -8.74 27.92 21.99
N GLY A 185 -9.95 28.18 21.47
CA GLY A 185 -10.18 29.09 20.33
C GLY A 185 -10.61 28.46 19.00
N GLY A 186 -11.02 27.18 18.96
CA GLY A 186 -11.56 26.55 17.76
C GLY A 186 -13.07 26.37 17.78
N LEU A 187 -13.79 26.84 16.75
CA LEU A 187 -15.11 26.29 16.46
C LEU A 187 -14.95 24.81 16.09
N PRO A 188 -15.86 23.92 16.53
CA PRO A 188 -15.83 22.52 16.12
C PRO A 188 -15.96 22.46 14.60
N ARG A 189 -14.92 22.01 13.91
CA ARG A 189 -15.06 21.60 12.52
C ARG A 189 -15.33 20.11 12.55
N THR A 190 -16.61 19.77 12.67
CA THR A 190 -17.09 18.42 12.41
C THR A 190 -16.58 17.98 11.03
N SER A 191 -16.24 16.71 10.89
CA SER A 191 -15.83 16.01 9.65
C SER A 191 -16.93 16.01 8.56
N ALA A 192 -17.59 17.14 8.34
CA ALA A 192 -18.69 17.34 7.40
C ALA A 192 -18.26 17.19 5.94
N ASP A 193 -16.94 17.14 5.67
CA ASP A 193 -16.35 16.87 4.35
C ASP A 193 -15.93 15.41 4.15
N GLU A 194 -16.16 14.49 5.11
CA GLU A 194 -15.96 13.06 4.83
C GLU A 194 -17.09 12.54 3.93
N PRO A 195 -16.77 11.98 2.74
CA PRO A 195 -17.77 11.51 1.79
C PRO A 195 -18.69 10.45 2.42
N ALA A 196 -19.98 10.52 2.09
CA ALA A 196 -21.03 9.65 2.63
C ALA A 196 -20.73 8.14 2.50
N PHE A 197 -19.87 7.76 1.54
CA PHE A 197 -19.40 6.40 1.30
C PHE A 197 -18.57 5.80 2.45
N GLU A 198 -18.08 6.60 3.40
CA GLU A 198 -17.25 6.13 4.52
C GLU A 198 -18.06 5.77 5.79
N ARG A 199 -19.39 5.97 5.79
CA ARG A 199 -20.25 5.75 6.96
C ARG A 199 -20.77 4.32 7.10
N ASP A 200 -20.84 3.56 6.01
CA ASP A 200 -21.41 2.22 5.99
C ASP A 200 -20.31 1.15 6.08
N ALA A 201 -19.86 0.86 7.31
CA ALA A 201 -19.26 -0.44 7.59
C ALA A 201 -20.39 -1.36 8.06
N PRO A 202 -20.78 -2.39 7.28
CA PRO A 202 -21.77 -3.36 7.73
C PRO A 202 -21.14 -4.22 8.83
N GLY A 203 -21.68 -4.16 10.04
CA GLY A 203 -21.33 -5.10 11.11
C GLY A 203 -20.46 -4.54 12.24
N GLY A 204 -20.43 -5.29 13.36
CA GLY A 204 -19.61 -4.93 14.52
C GLY A 204 -18.12 -5.20 14.28
N ALA A 205 -17.22 -4.51 14.98
CA ALA A 205 -15.76 -4.68 14.81
C ALA A 205 -15.28 -6.15 14.90
N ALA A 206 -15.94 -6.99 15.72
CA ALA A 206 -15.64 -8.41 15.82
C ALA A 206 -16.02 -9.22 14.56
N GLU A 207 -17.08 -8.82 13.85
CA GLU A 207 -17.52 -9.42 12.60
C GLU A 207 -16.57 -9.07 11.46
N ILE A 208 -16.19 -7.79 11.36
CA ILE A 208 -15.18 -7.29 10.41
C ILE A 208 -13.85 -8.03 10.60
N LEU A 209 -13.41 -8.21 11.84
CA LEU A 209 -12.18 -8.97 12.14
C LEU A 209 -12.31 -10.43 11.67
N ARG A 210 -13.41 -11.12 11.97
CA ARG A 210 -13.60 -12.52 11.57
C ARG A 210 -13.71 -12.70 10.06
N GLY A 211 -14.27 -11.73 9.35
CA GLY A 211 -14.42 -11.74 7.90
C GLY A 211 -13.11 -11.45 7.14
N SER A 212 -12.07 -10.94 7.80
CA SER A 212 -10.81 -10.57 7.15
C SER A 212 -9.62 -11.38 7.70
N PRO A 213 -9.10 -12.39 6.97
CA PRO A 213 -7.93 -13.14 7.39
C PRO A 213 -6.68 -12.25 7.52
N TYR A 214 -6.63 -11.16 6.74
CA TYR A 214 -5.58 -10.15 6.84
C TYR A 214 -5.58 -9.44 8.20
N LEU A 215 -6.75 -8.95 8.65
CA LEU A 215 -6.87 -8.29 9.95
C LEU A 215 -6.60 -9.26 11.12
N LEU A 216 -7.02 -10.52 11.01
CA LEU A 216 -6.65 -11.56 11.98
C LEU A 216 -5.15 -11.82 12.01
N GLY A 217 -4.47 -11.76 10.87
CA GLY A 217 -3.01 -11.84 10.79
C GLY A 217 -2.34 -10.68 11.55
N LEU A 218 -2.89 -9.46 11.48
CA LEU A 218 -2.39 -8.32 12.27
C LEU A 218 -2.63 -8.53 13.76
N VAL A 219 -3.82 -9.00 14.17
CA VAL A 219 -4.11 -9.36 15.57
C VAL A 219 -3.10 -10.38 16.09
N LEU A 220 -2.85 -11.44 15.32
CA LEU A 220 -1.92 -12.50 15.70
C LEU A 220 -0.48 -11.98 15.78
N LEU A 221 -0.05 -11.13 14.84
CA LEU A 221 1.27 -10.51 14.87
C LEU A 221 1.47 -9.66 16.13
N VAL A 222 0.51 -8.80 16.47
CA VAL A 222 0.57 -7.95 17.67
C VAL A 222 0.54 -8.80 18.94
N ALA A 223 -0.33 -9.81 19.01
CA ALA A 223 -0.41 -10.70 20.17
C ALA A 223 0.88 -11.49 20.40
N LEU A 224 1.46 -12.09 19.34
CA LEU A 224 2.71 -12.85 19.45
C LEU A 224 3.90 -11.96 19.83
N THR A 225 4.03 -10.79 19.19
CA THR A 225 5.13 -9.86 19.50
C THR A 225 4.98 -9.25 20.90
N SER A 226 3.76 -9.05 21.40
CA SER A 226 3.51 -8.58 22.78
C SER A 226 3.74 -9.69 23.82
N ALA A 227 3.38 -10.94 23.51
CA ALA A 227 3.72 -12.08 24.36
C ALA A 227 5.24 -12.29 24.45
N ALA A 228 5.94 -12.21 23.32
CA ALA A 228 7.40 -12.27 23.27
C ALA A 228 8.04 -11.12 24.05
N GLU A 229 7.49 -9.89 23.95
CA GLU A 229 7.87 -8.76 24.79
C GLU A 229 7.75 -9.11 26.27
N GLY A 230 6.57 -9.51 26.72
CA GLY A 230 6.29 -9.73 28.14
C GLY A 230 7.22 -10.78 28.75
N VAL A 231 7.48 -11.87 28.02
CA VAL A 231 8.42 -12.91 28.45
C VAL A 231 9.86 -12.39 28.52
N LEU A 232 10.33 -11.67 27.49
CA LEU A 232 11.68 -11.12 27.48
C LEU A 232 11.87 -10.01 28.53
N ASP A 233 10.85 -9.17 28.72
CA ASP A 233 10.81 -8.10 29.72
C ASP A 233 10.88 -8.68 31.14
N TYR A 234 10.20 -9.81 31.39
CA TYR A 234 10.33 -10.53 32.65
C TYR A 234 11.76 -11.00 32.90
N VAL A 235 12.40 -11.65 31.92
CA VAL A 235 13.80 -12.12 32.07
C VAL A 235 14.74 -10.95 32.30
N PHE A 236 14.56 -9.84 31.58
CA PHE A 236 15.31 -8.60 31.80
C PHE A 236 15.13 -8.07 33.22
N LYS A 237 13.89 -7.91 33.67
CA LYS A 237 13.56 -7.44 35.03
C LYS A 237 14.10 -8.36 36.12
N ALA A 238 14.06 -9.68 35.90
CA ALA A 238 14.62 -10.66 36.82
C ALA A 238 16.13 -10.47 36.99
N ARG A 239 16.86 -10.31 35.88
CA ARG A 239 18.31 -10.08 35.91
C ARG A 239 18.68 -8.70 36.45
N ALA A 240 17.89 -7.68 36.13
CA ALA A 240 18.08 -6.32 36.62
C ALA A 240 17.91 -6.27 38.15
N ALA A 241 16.80 -6.82 38.66
CA ALA A 241 16.53 -6.88 40.10
C ALA A 241 17.60 -7.69 40.85
N ALA A 242 18.13 -8.77 40.26
CA ALA A 242 19.21 -9.55 40.86
C ALA A 242 20.58 -8.83 40.85
N ALA A 243 20.77 -7.85 39.96
CA ALA A 243 22.01 -7.08 39.84
C ALA A 243 22.03 -5.80 40.70
N THR A 244 20.90 -5.41 41.28
CA THR A 244 20.72 -4.20 42.10
C THR A 244 20.34 -4.56 43.53
N ARG A 245 20.66 -3.69 44.49
CA ARG A 245 20.35 -3.91 45.92
C ARG A 245 19.18 -3.08 46.42
N THR A 246 18.97 -1.89 45.85
CA THR A 246 17.91 -0.96 46.30
C THR A 246 16.96 -0.61 45.16
N GLY A 247 15.77 -0.10 45.51
CA GLY A 247 14.79 0.37 44.53
C GLY A 247 15.29 1.59 43.75
N GLU A 248 16.12 2.42 44.37
CA GLU A 248 16.76 3.59 43.77
C GLU A 248 17.80 3.19 42.72
N GLU A 249 18.63 2.18 43.00
CA GLU A 249 19.56 1.62 42.00
C GLU A 249 18.80 1.02 40.81
N LEU A 250 17.70 0.31 41.08
CA LEU A 250 16.85 -0.27 40.05
C LEU A 250 16.15 0.81 39.21
N LEU A 251 15.69 1.90 39.84
CA LEU A 251 15.15 3.07 39.15
C LEU A 251 16.18 3.68 38.20
N ARG A 252 17.41 3.90 38.68
CA ARG A 252 18.50 4.46 37.86
C ARG A 252 18.86 3.55 36.68
N LEU A 253 18.90 2.24 36.89
CA LEU A 253 19.14 1.27 35.82
C LEU A 253 18.05 1.33 34.74
N PHE A 254 16.77 1.30 35.12
CA PHE A 254 15.65 1.41 34.17
C PHE A 254 15.62 2.78 33.48
N ALA A 255 15.91 3.86 34.22
CA ALA A 255 15.99 5.21 33.68
C ALA A 255 17.08 5.33 32.60
N ALA A 256 18.29 4.83 32.88
CA ALA A 256 19.37 4.78 31.90
C ALA A 256 19.00 3.92 30.68
N PHE A 257 18.44 2.73 30.91
CA PHE A 257 18.02 1.81 29.85
C PHE A 257 16.99 2.45 28.91
N TYR A 258 15.92 3.04 29.44
CA TYR A 258 14.89 3.67 28.61
C TYR A 258 15.37 4.97 27.94
N THR A 259 16.31 5.70 28.54
CA THR A 259 16.95 6.86 27.90
C THR A 259 17.72 6.44 26.65
N VAL A 260 18.62 5.46 26.79
CA VAL A 260 19.47 4.99 25.69
C VAL A 260 18.63 4.41 24.56
N THR A 261 17.65 3.58 24.89
CA THR A 261 16.77 2.97 23.87
C THR A 261 15.88 4.01 23.18
N ALA A 262 15.40 5.04 23.88
CA ALA A 262 14.69 6.15 23.26
C ALA A 262 15.58 6.93 22.27
N LEU A 263 16.80 7.28 22.66
CA LEU A 263 17.76 7.97 21.80
C LEU A 263 18.10 7.15 20.55
N LEU A 264 18.36 5.85 20.70
CA LEU A 264 18.61 4.95 19.57
C LEU A 264 17.39 4.83 18.66
N GLY A 265 16.18 4.73 19.23
CA GLY A 265 14.93 4.70 18.47
C GLY A 265 14.78 5.94 17.58
N ILE A 266 15.04 7.13 18.13
CA ILE A 266 15.03 8.40 17.38
C ILE A 266 16.10 8.38 16.29
N SER A 267 17.33 7.96 16.60
CA SER A 267 18.41 7.89 15.61
C SER A 267 18.05 6.99 14.43
N ILE A 268 17.43 5.82 14.68
CA ILE A 268 16.97 4.91 13.62
C ILE A 268 15.83 5.54 12.81
N GLN A 269 14.87 6.19 13.45
CA GLN A 269 13.76 6.87 12.77
C GLN A 269 14.27 7.95 11.79
N VAL A 270 15.26 8.75 12.21
CA VAL A 270 15.81 9.85 11.39
C VAL A 270 16.72 9.34 10.27
N THR A 271 17.56 8.34 10.54
CA THR A 271 18.62 7.93 9.60
C THR A 271 18.26 6.71 8.75
N THR A 272 17.60 5.72 9.33
CA THR A 272 17.58 4.36 8.79
C THR A 272 16.20 3.98 8.24
N LEU A 273 15.13 4.57 8.77
CA LEU A 273 13.75 4.24 8.44
C LEU A 273 13.46 4.26 6.93
N ARG A 274 13.73 5.39 6.25
CA ARG A 274 13.51 5.54 4.80
C ARG A 274 14.26 4.47 4.00
N ARG A 275 15.55 4.28 4.29
CA ARG A 275 16.40 3.30 3.59
C ARG A 275 15.92 1.87 3.76
N VAL A 276 15.42 1.54 4.94
CA VAL A 276 14.86 0.20 5.23
C VAL A 276 13.57 -0.01 4.47
N PHE A 277 12.68 0.98 4.42
CA PHE A 277 11.42 0.86 3.70
C PHE A 277 11.61 0.76 2.19
N GLU A 278 12.52 1.56 1.62
CA GLU A 278 12.88 1.50 0.19
C GLU A 278 13.45 0.13 -0.20
N ARG A 279 14.28 -0.48 0.65
CA ARG A 279 14.96 -1.75 0.30
C ARG A 279 14.18 -3.01 0.66
N LEU A 280 13.46 -3.00 1.77
CA LEU A 280 12.79 -4.20 2.30
C LEU A 280 11.27 -4.19 2.03
N GLY A 281 10.68 -3.04 1.73
CA GLY A 281 9.24 -2.85 1.67
C GLY A 281 8.58 -2.88 3.06
N ILE A 282 7.29 -2.54 3.11
CA ILE A 282 6.53 -2.34 4.35
C ILE A 282 6.40 -3.64 5.15
N ALA A 283 5.92 -4.71 4.53
CA ALA A 283 5.61 -5.96 5.24
C ALA A 283 6.86 -6.66 5.81
N ARG A 284 7.99 -6.66 5.07
CA ARG A 284 9.24 -7.26 5.57
C ARG A 284 9.87 -6.40 6.67
N SER A 285 9.69 -5.08 6.62
CA SER A 285 10.12 -4.18 7.68
C SER A 285 9.42 -4.49 9.02
N ALA A 286 8.14 -4.87 8.99
CA ALA A 286 7.44 -5.33 10.19
C ALA A 286 8.02 -6.64 10.76
N ALA A 287 8.60 -7.51 9.93
CA ALA A 287 9.25 -8.74 10.39
C ALA A 287 10.60 -8.52 11.10
N LEU A 288 11.20 -7.31 10.98
CA LEU A 288 12.47 -6.99 11.63
C LEU A 288 12.39 -7.03 13.16
N LEU A 289 11.27 -6.60 13.75
CA LEU A 289 11.07 -6.68 15.21
C LEU A 289 11.19 -8.13 15.70
N PRO A 290 10.31 -9.07 15.30
CA PRO A 290 10.40 -10.43 15.80
C PRO A 290 11.70 -11.14 15.39
N ALA A 291 12.30 -10.81 14.23
CA ALA A 291 13.61 -11.33 13.86
C ALA A 291 14.72 -10.85 14.82
N GLY A 292 14.77 -9.55 15.10
CA GLY A 292 15.74 -8.96 16.04
C GLY A 292 15.56 -9.48 17.46
N VAL A 293 14.32 -9.65 17.92
CA VAL A 293 14.01 -10.28 19.21
C VAL A 293 14.50 -11.73 19.25
N SER A 294 14.28 -12.50 18.19
CA SER A 294 14.76 -13.89 18.11
C SER A 294 16.29 -13.95 18.22
N ILE A 295 17.00 -13.13 17.43
CA ILE A 295 18.46 -13.06 17.45
C ILE A 295 18.98 -12.65 18.83
N GLY A 296 18.40 -11.61 19.42
CA GLY A 296 18.75 -11.14 20.76
C GLY A 296 18.51 -12.20 21.84
N ALA A 297 17.36 -12.88 21.78
CA ALA A 297 17.01 -13.94 22.73
C ALA A 297 17.91 -15.18 22.59
N VAL A 298 18.30 -15.56 21.36
CA VAL A 298 19.32 -16.61 21.13
C VAL A 298 20.66 -16.19 21.74
N GLY A 299 21.11 -14.96 21.51
CA GLY A 299 22.34 -14.45 22.11
C GLY A 299 22.31 -14.49 23.64
N ALA A 300 21.20 -14.07 24.24
CA ALA A 300 20.98 -14.11 25.69
C ALA A 300 20.81 -15.53 26.25
N PHE A 301 20.36 -16.48 25.43
CA PHE A 301 20.28 -17.89 25.80
C PHE A 301 21.68 -18.53 25.86
N LEU A 302 22.53 -18.20 24.89
CA LEU A 302 23.90 -18.73 24.79
C LEU A 302 24.83 -18.10 25.83
N ILE A 303 24.70 -16.79 26.07
CA ILE A 303 25.59 -16.04 26.96
C ILE A 303 24.79 -15.63 28.22
N PRO A 304 25.04 -16.24 29.39
CA PRO A 304 24.35 -15.87 30.61
C PRO A 304 24.84 -14.52 31.12
N GLY A 305 23.91 -13.67 31.55
CA GLY A 305 24.24 -12.39 32.19
C GLY A 305 23.15 -11.34 32.01
N LEU A 306 23.32 -10.20 32.67
CA LEU A 306 22.43 -9.05 32.47
C LEU A 306 22.65 -8.41 31.08
N VAL A 307 23.91 -8.23 30.66
CA VAL A 307 24.24 -7.52 29.42
C VAL A 307 23.61 -8.14 28.16
N PRO A 308 23.68 -9.46 27.92
CA PRO A 308 23.05 -10.06 26.74
C PRO A 308 21.52 -9.88 26.72
N VAL A 309 20.86 -10.04 27.88
CA VAL A 309 19.41 -9.82 28.02
C VAL A 309 19.05 -8.35 27.85
N LEU A 310 19.89 -7.44 28.36
CA LEU A 310 19.74 -5.99 28.21
C LEU A 310 19.86 -5.59 26.73
N LEU A 311 20.82 -6.13 25.98
CA LEU A 311 20.94 -5.91 24.55
C LEU A 311 19.74 -6.47 23.78
N ALA A 312 19.28 -7.68 24.12
CA ALA A 312 18.09 -8.28 23.51
C ALA A 312 16.84 -7.43 23.75
N ARG A 313 16.62 -7.01 25.00
CA ARG A 313 15.50 -6.12 25.38
C ARG A 313 15.63 -4.75 24.72
N GLY A 314 16.84 -4.22 24.65
CA GLY A 314 17.13 -2.93 24.03
C GLY A 314 16.84 -2.93 22.53
N ALA A 315 17.31 -3.96 21.81
CA ALA A 315 17.00 -4.17 20.40
C ALA A 315 15.49 -4.28 20.18
N GLU A 316 14.79 -5.01 21.04
CA GLU A 316 13.33 -5.12 20.99
C GLU A 316 12.64 -3.75 21.10
N VAL A 317 12.98 -2.96 22.12
CA VAL A 317 12.34 -1.66 22.39
C VAL A 317 12.61 -0.69 21.24
N VAL A 318 13.85 -0.66 20.77
CA VAL A 318 14.29 0.17 19.66
C VAL A 318 13.56 -0.21 18.38
N LEU A 319 13.51 -1.50 18.03
CA LEU A 319 12.84 -1.98 16.81
C LEU A 319 11.31 -1.77 16.88
N ARG A 320 10.69 -1.97 18.05
CA ARG A 320 9.25 -1.76 18.22
C ARG A 320 8.89 -0.30 18.02
N SER A 321 9.60 0.60 18.69
CA SER A 321 9.28 2.03 18.69
C SER A 321 9.68 2.75 17.39
N SER A 322 10.56 2.17 16.58
CA SER A 322 11.02 2.75 15.31
C SER A 322 10.40 2.04 14.09
N LEU A 323 11.10 1.06 13.52
CA LEU A 323 10.78 0.41 12.25
C LEU A 323 9.43 -0.30 12.30
N PHE A 324 9.15 -1.05 13.37
CA PHE A 324 7.91 -1.80 13.47
C PHE A 324 6.69 -0.89 13.58
N ARG A 325 6.74 0.15 14.44
CA ARG A 325 5.60 1.07 14.57
C ARG A 325 5.27 1.75 13.25
N ALA A 326 6.28 2.21 12.52
CA ALA A 326 6.08 2.83 11.22
C ALA A 326 5.54 1.84 10.18
N ALA A 327 6.09 0.62 10.10
CA ALA A 327 5.62 -0.41 9.17
C ALA A 327 4.19 -0.85 9.51
N TYR A 328 3.89 -1.02 10.80
CA TYR A 328 2.58 -1.39 11.31
C TYR A 328 1.48 -0.40 10.93
N GLU A 329 1.74 0.90 11.01
CA GLU A 329 0.76 1.91 10.58
C GLU A 329 0.48 1.83 9.07
N LEU A 330 1.50 1.55 8.26
CA LEU A 330 1.37 1.36 6.80
C LEU A 330 0.68 0.05 6.43
N LEU A 331 0.74 -0.98 7.28
CA LEU A 331 -0.07 -2.21 7.08
C LEU A 331 -1.59 -1.94 7.14
N PHE A 332 -2.03 -0.77 7.62
CA PHE A 332 -3.43 -0.37 7.57
C PHE A 332 -3.80 0.47 6.34
N THR A 333 -2.86 0.80 5.45
CA THR A 333 -3.19 1.54 4.21
C THR A 333 -4.23 0.82 3.33
N PRO A 334 -4.13 -0.51 3.08
CA PRO A 334 -5.11 -1.21 2.24
C PRO A 334 -6.47 -1.43 2.92
N VAL A 335 -6.57 -1.18 4.23
CA VAL A 335 -7.80 -1.40 5.00
C VAL A 335 -8.74 -0.23 4.79
N ALA A 336 -10.01 -0.53 4.46
CA ALA A 336 -11.01 0.50 4.20
C ALA A 336 -11.16 1.42 5.44
N PRO A 337 -11.38 2.74 5.27
CA PRO A 337 -11.46 3.68 6.39
C PRO A 337 -12.48 3.29 7.48
N GLY A 338 -13.66 2.80 7.09
CA GLY A 338 -14.70 2.33 8.02
C GLY A 338 -14.25 1.13 8.86
N GLU A 339 -13.67 0.12 8.20
CA GLU A 339 -13.10 -1.07 8.87
C GLU A 339 -11.93 -0.70 9.79
N LYS A 340 -11.03 0.16 9.33
CA LYS A 340 -9.88 0.65 10.10
C LYS A 340 -10.35 1.37 11.36
N ARG A 341 -11.34 2.26 11.27
CA ARG A 341 -11.91 2.97 12.43
C ARG A 341 -12.52 2.00 13.44
N ALA A 342 -13.26 1.00 12.98
CA ALA A 342 -13.92 0.03 13.84
C ALA A 342 -12.93 -0.92 14.54
N THR A 343 -11.86 -1.33 13.85
CA THR A 343 -10.98 -2.42 14.30
C THR A 343 -9.66 -1.95 14.92
N LYS A 344 -9.09 -0.81 14.51
CA LYS A 344 -7.73 -0.40 14.89
C LYS A 344 -7.50 -0.35 16.41
N LEU A 345 -8.45 0.18 17.19
CA LEU A 345 -8.30 0.21 18.65
C LEU A 345 -8.26 -1.21 19.26
N LEU A 346 -9.07 -2.14 18.74
CA LEU A 346 -9.07 -3.53 19.19
C LEU A 346 -7.77 -4.24 18.84
N ILE A 347 -7.18 -3.94 17.69
CA ILE A 347 -5.89 -4.51 17.29
C ILE A 347 -4.76 -3.85 18.10
N ASP A 348 -4.68 -2.52 18.16
CA ASP A 348 -3.61 -1.77 18.82
C ASP A 348 -3.55 -2.06 20.34
N VAL A 349 -4.70 -2.10 21.01
CA VAL A 349 -4.76 -2.28 22.47
C VAL A 349 -5.18 -3.70 22.82
N GLY A 350 -6.27 -4.20 22.24
CA GLY A 350 -6.83 -5.51 22.61
C GLY A 350 -5.87 -6.66 22.33
N ALA A 351 -5.27 -6.72 21.13
CA ALA A 351 -4.32 -7.79 20.80
C ALA A 351 -3.05 -7.71 21.66
N ALA A 352 -2.58 -6.50 21.99
CA ALA A 352 -1.45 -6.31 22.90
C ALA A 352 -1.77 -6.84 24.32
N ARG A 353 -2.96 -6.53 24.86
CA ARG A 353 -3.42 -7.05 26.16
C ARG A 353 -3.58 -8.57 26.17
N VAL A 354 -4.05 -9.17 25.07
CA VAL A 354 -4.08 -10.63 24.91
C VAL A 354 -2.66 -11.20 24.99
N GLY A 355 -1.71 -10.57 24.28
CA GLY A 355 -0.30 -10.94 24.35
C GLY A 355 0.28 -10.82 25.77
N ASP A 356 -0.03 -9.75 26.50
CA ASP A 356 0.39 -9.55 27.90
C ASP A 356 -0.13 -10.68 28.81
N VAL A 357 -1.39 -11.08 28.65
CA VAL A 357 -2.00 -12.19 29.41
C VAL A 357 -1.32 -13.52 29.06
N VAL A 358 -1.15 -13.82 27.76
CA VAL A 358 -0.48 -15.05 27.31
C VAL A 358 0.96 -15.10 27.81
N GLY A 359 1.71 -14.01 27.68
CA GLY A 359 3.07 -13.90 28.20
C GLY A 359 3.13 -14.13 29.72
N GLY A 360 2.22 -13.49 30.48
CA GLY A 360 2.09 -13.69 31.92
C GLY A 360 1.82 -15.16 32.29
N LEU A 361 0.91 -15.83 31.58
CA LEU A 361 0.60 -17.25 31.80
C LEU A 361 1.80 -18.16 31.47
N LEU A 362 2.52 -17.89 30.38
CA LEU A 362 3.73 -18.64 30.01
C LEU A 362 4.83 -18.47 31.07
N ILE A 363 5.00 -17.26 31.62
CA ILE A 363 5.94 -17.02 32.71
C ILE A 363 5.52 -17.80 33.96
N ALA A 364 4.26 -17.69 34.37
CA ALA A 364 3.75 -18.39 35.55
C ALA A 364 3.94 -19.92 35.40
N ALA A 365 3.62 -20.49 34.24
CA ALA A 365 3.83 -21.90 33.94
C ALA A 365 5.32 -22.29 34.04
N ALA A 366 6.23 -21.52 33.43
CA ALA A 366 7.66 -21.81 33.49
C ALA A 366 8.21 -21.77 34.93
N LEU A 367 7.77 -20.79 35.74
CA LEU A 367 8.17 -20.67 37.14
C LEU A 367 7.68 -21.86 37.97
N LEU A 368 6.42 -22.27 37.79
CA LEU A 368 5.83 -23.41 38.49
C LEU A 368 6.51 -24.73 38.13
N LEU A 369 6.81 -24.94 36.85
CA LEU A 369 7.32 -26.23 36.35
C LEU A 369 8.83 -26.42 36.58
N THR A 370 9.63 -25.35 36.55
CA THR A 370 11.09 -25.48 36.37
C THR A 370 11.96 -24.69 37.32
N GLY A 371 11.38 -23.85 38.19
CA GLY A 371 12.11 -23.13 39.23
C GLY A 371 13.34 -22.37 38.69
N ALA A 372 14.54 -22.76 39.12
CA ALA A 372 15.80 -22.11 38.75
C ALA A 372 16.13 -22.16 37.23
N ALA A 373 15.59 -23.13 36.48
CA ALA A 373 15.80 -23.25 35.03
C ALA A 373 14.86 -22.34 34.21
N ALA A 374 13.90 -21.66 34.86
CA ALA A 374 12.87 -20.87 34.18
C ALA A 374 13.47 -19.82 33.22
N GLY A 375 14.60 -19.19 33.56
CA GLY A 375 15.22 -18.17 32.71
C GLY A 375 15.59 -18.66 31.30
N LYS A 376 16.15 -19.88 31.17
CA LYS A 376 16.51 -20.44 29.86
C LYS A 376 15.29 -20.84 29.06
N ILE A 377 14.29 -21.44 29.73
CA ILE A 377 13.03 -21.83 29.10
C ILE A 377 12.28 -20.61 28.58
N LEU A 378 12.22 -19.54 29.36
CA LEU A 378 11.59 -18.29 28.94
C LEU A 378 12.28 -17.66 27.73
N LEU A 379 13.61 -17.67 27.68
CA LEU A 379 14.34 -17.23 26.48
C LEU A 379 14.03 -18.13 25.26
N GLY A 380 13.98 -19.44 25.43
CA GLY A 380 13.55 -20.37 24.38
C GLY A 380 12.10 -20.11 23.91
N THR A 381 11.19 -19.83 24.83
CA THR A 381 9.81 -19.44 24.54
C THR A 381 9.74 -18.11 23.79
N THR A 382 10.54 -17.10 24.18
CA THR A 382 10.67 -15.85 23.45
C THR A 382 11.11 -16.12 22.00
N VAL A 383 12.09 -16.99 21.77
CA VAL A 383 12.53 -17.37 20.42
C VAL A 383 11.40 -18.03 19.65
N ALA A 384 10.69 -19.00 20.23
CA ALA A 384 9.59 -19.69 19.58
C ALA A 384 8.43 -18.74 19.19
N LEU A 385 7.98 -17.88 20.11
CA LEU A 385 6.96 -16.87 19.85
C LEU A 385 7.39 -15.89 18.75
N SER A 386 8.65 -15.46 18.79
CA SER A 386 9.19 -14.50 17.82
C SER A 386 9.36 -15.13 16.43
N LEU A 387 9.80 -16.39 16.32
CA LEU A 387 9.84 -17.12 15.05
C LEU A 387 8.42 -17.31 14.48
N GLY A 388 7.44 -17.62 15.33
CA GLY A 388 6.03 -17.64 14.94
C GLY A 388 5.56 -16.28 14.38
N ALA A 389 5.92 -15.19 15.03
CA ALA A 389 5.63 -13.84 14.56
C ALA A 389 6.32 -13.50 13.23
N VAL A 390 7.55 -13.97 12.98
CA VAL A 390 8.22 -13.84 11.66
C VAL A 390 7.42 -14.57 10.57
N VAL A 391 6.94 -15.78 10.84
CA VAL A 391 6.11 -16.53 9.87
C VAL A 391 4.81 -15.78 9.56
N VAL A 392 4.14 -15.24 10.58
CA VAL A 392 2.91 -14.44 10.41
C VAL A 392 3.19 -13.16 9.62
N ALA A 393 4.26 -12.43 9.94
CA ALA A 393 4.65 -11.22 9.21
C ALA A 393 4.95 -11.50 7.72
N ARG A 394 5.56 -12.65 7.40
CA ARG A 394 5.76 -13.07 6.01
C ARG A 394 4.44 -13.39 5.29
N ARG A 395 3.49 -14.06 5.96
CA ARG A 395 2.16 -14.34 5.39
C ARG A 395 1.34 -13.07 5.17
N LEU A 396 1.49 -12.07 6.03
CA LEU A 396 0.82 -10.78 5.89
C LEU A 396 1.21 -10.05 4.61
N HIS A 397 2.41 -10.26 4.06
CA HIS A 397 2.80 -9.68 2.77
C HIS A 397 1.87 -10.13 1.63
N LEU A 398 1.52 -11.42 1.60
CA LEU A 398 0.59 -11.96 0.60
C LEU A 398 -0.84 -11.41 0.81
N GLY A 399 -1.28 -11.37 2.08
CA GLY A 399 -2.59 -10.81 2.43
C GLY A 399 -2.69 -9.29 2.17
N TYR A 400 -1.58 -8.57 2.24
CA TYR A 400 -1.52 -7.13 1.97
C TYR A 400 -1.79 -6.83 0.49
N VAL A 401 -1.21 -7.60 -0.43
CA VAL A 401 -1.51 -7.47 -1.87
C VAL A 401 -2.99 -7.74 -2.14
N ALA A 402 -3.52 -8.84 -1.60
CA ALA A 402 -4.94 -9.18 -1.75
C ALA A 402 -5.86 -8.10 -1.13
N ALA A 403 -5.44 -7.47 -0.03
CA ALA A 403 -6.18 -6.37 0.59
C ALA A 403 -6.18 -5.10 -0.28
N LEU A 404 -5.05 -4.77 -0.93
CA LEU A 404 -4.97 -3.69 -1.92
C LEU A 404 -5.89 -3.96 -3.12
N GLU A 405 -5.86 -5.19 -3.65
CA GLU A 405 -6.75 -5.64 -4.73
C GLU A 405 -8.22 -5.49 -4.37
N GLY A 406 -8.63 -5.99 -3.20
CA GLY A 406 -10.00 -5.83 -2.71
C GLY A 406 -10.39 -4.38 -2.44
N SER A 407 -9.44 -3.53 -2.01
CA SER A 407 -9.68 -2.10 -1.79
C SER A 407 -9.92 -1.36 -3.09
N LEU A 408 -9.13 -1.67 -4.14
CA LEU A 408 -9.37 -1.18 -5.49
C LEU A 408 -10.76 -1.64 -5.96
N GLN A 409 -11.06 -2.93 -5.93
CA GLN A 409 -12.35 -3.48 -6.38
C GLN A 409 -13.57 -2.86 -5.69
N ARG A 410 -13.54 -2.72 -4.35
CA ARG A 410 -14.67 -2.17 -3.59
C ARG A 410 -14.90 -0.68 -3.87
N ARG A 411 -13.84 0.11 -4.02
CA ARG A 411 -13.94 1.58 -4.08
C ARG A 411 -14.14 2.12 -5.48
N THR A 412 -13.70 1.37 -6.50
CA THR A 412 -14.07 1.67 -7.88
C THR A 412 -15.51 1.25 -8.20
N GLY A 413 -16.18 0.59 -7.24
CA GLY A 413 -17.63 0.39 -7.23
C GLY A 413 -18.13 -0.19 -8.54
N GLY A 414 -17.73 -1.43 -8.85
CA GLY A 414 -18.13 -2.13 -10.07
C GLY A 414 -18.12 -1.18 -11.26
N VAL A 415 -16.93 -0.70 -11.66
CA VAL A 415 -16.76 -0.12 -13.00
C VAL A 415 -17.54 -1.05 -13.92
N PRO A 416 -18.62 -0.58 -14.57
CA PRO A 416 -19.46 -1.44 -15.36
C PRO A 416 -18.53 -2.17 -16.29
N ASP A 417 -18.48 -3.49 -16.18
CA ASP A 417 -17.74 -4.26 -17.15
C ASP A 417 -18.35 -3.88 -18.50
N PRO A 418 -17.61 -3.24 -19.42
CA PRO A 418 -18.15 -2.88 -20.72
C PRO A 418 -18.71 -4.11 -21.45
N LEU A 419 -18.33 -5.31 -20.99
CA LEU A 419 -18.77 -6.61 -21.49
C LEU A 419 -20.10 -7.12 -20.88
N HIS A 420 -20.68 -6.49 -19.85
CA HIS A 420 -21.83 -7.06 -19.11
C HIS A 420 -23.07 -6.17 -18.93
N ASP A 421 -23.09 -4.93 -19.43
CA ASP A 421 -24.32 -4.12 -19.47
C ASP A 421 -25.19 -4.48 -20.68
N GLU A 422 -26.53 -4.37 -20.62
CA GLU A 422 -27.46 -4.79 -21.70
C GLU A 422 -27.30 -3.96 -23.00
N GLY A 423 -26.59 -2.83 -22.95
CA GLY A 423 -26.04 -2.14 -24.13
C GLY A 423 -24.95 -2.93 -24.88
N SER A 424 -24.51 -4.06 -24.34
CA SER A 424 -23.47 -4.94 -24.88
C SER A 424 -23.96 -5.90 -25.97
N ALA A 425 -25.27 -5.94 -26.28
CA ALA A 425 -25.69 -6.47 -27.58
C ALA A 425 -25.18 -5.58 -28.75
N LEU A 426 -24.92 -4.29 -28.47
CA LEU A 426 -24.27 -3.36 -29.40
C LEU A 426 -22.74 -3.28 -29.18
N LEU A 427 -22.23 -3.44 -27.95
CA LEU A 427 -20.79 -3.47 -27.63
C LEU A 427 -20.08 -4.83 -27.79
N GLN A 428 -20.78 -5.94 -28.03
CA GLN A 428 -20.17 -7.19 -28.53
C GLN A 428 -19.65 -7.03 -29.97
N THR A 429 -20.07 -5.96 -30.65
CA THR A 429 -19.47 -5.49 -31.91
C THR A 429 -18.19 -4.68 -31.67
N VAL A 430 -17.95 -4.24 -30.43
CA VAL A 430 -17.02 -3.14 -30.07
C VAL A 430 -15.70 -3.65 -29.47
N GLY A 431 -15.29 -4.81 -29.96
CA GLY A 431 -14.08 -5.51 -29.52
C GLY A 431 -12.88 -5.29 -30.43
N GLY A 432 -12.72 -4.15 -31.12
CA GLY A 432 -11.50 -3.94 -31.93
C GLY A 432 -11.38 -4.87 -33.15
N PHE A 433 -12.41 -5.68 -33.39
CA PHE A 433 -12.42 -6.76 -34.35
C PHE A 433 -13.88 -6.89 -34.82
N ASP A 434 -14.13 -6.69 -36.12
CA ASP A 434 -15.34 -7.24 -36.74
C ASP A 434 -15.31 -8.78 -36.56
N LEU A 435 -15.96 -9.25 -35.50
CA LEU A 435 -16.12 -10.66 -35.12
C LEU A 435 -17.43 -11.26 -35.65
N SER A 436 -18.21 -10.53 -36.46
CA SER A 436 -19.34 -11.13 -37.17
C SER A 436 -18.91 -12.30 -38.07
N GLY A 437 -17.63 -12.35 -38.46
CA GLY A 437 -17.02 -13.42 -39.24
C GLY A 437 -16.33 -14.55 -38.45
N ILE A 438 -16.17 -14.43 -37.12
CA ILE A 438 -15.55 -15.48 -36.28
C ILE A 438 -16.56 -15.96 -35.24
N ARG A 439 -17.79 -16.25 -35.70
CA ARG A 439 -18.61 -17.22 -34.97
C ARG A 439 -17.97 -18.61 -35.11
N PRO A 440 -18.01 -19.47 -34.09
CA PRO A 440 -17.95 -20.90 -34.36
C PRO A 440 -19.06 -21.21 -35.38
N ARG A 441 -18.80 -22.17 -36.28
CA ARG A 441 -19.83 -22.80 -37.10
C ARG A 441 -21.16 -22.85 -36.32
N PRO A 442 -22.26 -22.24 -36.79
CA PRO A 442 -23.54 -22.48 -36.14
C PRO A 442 -23.79 -23.99 -36.18
N ASP A 443 -24.20 -24.54 -35.03
CA ASP A 443 -24.66 -25.92 -34.92
C ASP A 443 -25.65 -26.22 -36.07
N PRO A 444 -25.54 -27.35 -36.79
CA PRO A 444 -26.42 -27.65 -37.92
C PRO A 444 -27.90 -27.87 -37.54
N THR A 445 -28.30 -27.57 -36.29
CA THR A 445 -29.66 -27.77 -35.77
C THR A 445 -30.48 -26.49 -35.62
N SER A 446 -29.91 -25.28 -35.77
CA SER A 446 -30.73 -24.06 -35.79
C SER A 446 -31.34 -23.84 -37.17
N ARG A 447 -32.53 -24.38 -37.38
CA ARG A 447 -33.42 -24.07 -38.52
C ARG A 447 -33.64 -22.55 -38.60
N SER A 448 -32.93 -21.87 -39.49
CA SER A 448 -33.31 -20.53 -39.93
C SER A 448 -34.42 -20.64 -40.97
N VAL A 449 -35.51 -19.95 -40.69
CA VAL A 449 -36.68 -19.74 -41.57
C VAL A 449 -36.20 -19.24 -42.94
N THR A 450 -36.61 -19.96 -43.98
CA THR A 450 -36.36 -19.64 -45.39
C THR A 450 -37.25 -18.47 -45.80
N GLU A 451 -36.68 -17.27 -45.99
CA GLU A 451 -37.25 -16.31 -46.93
C GLU A 451 -36.83 -16.71 -48.36
N PRO A 452 -37.71 -16.61 -49.37
CA PRO A 452 -37.40 -17.07 -50.72
C PRO A 452 -36.45 -16.09 -51.41
N ALA A 453 -35.22 -16.53 -51.65
CA ALA A 453 -34.29 -15.86 -52.54
C ALA A 453 -34.75 -16.00 -54.00
N SER A 454 -34.89 -14.87 -54.70
CA SER A 454 -35.02 -14.82 -56.16
C SER A 454 -33.83 -15.51 -56.83
N PRO A 455 -34.02 -16.25 -57.93
CA PRO A 455 -32.94 -16.99 -58.57
C PRO A 455 -32.00 -16.02 -59.31
N LEU A 456 -30.76 -15.93 -58.82
CA LEU A 456 -29.64 -15.38 -59.59
C LEU A 456 -29.22 -16.40 -60.66
N PRO A 457 -28.88 -15.96 -61.88
CA PRO A 457 -28.52 -16.86 -62.96
C PRO A 457 -27.17 -17.51 -62.67
N SER A 458 -27.08 -18.80 -62.97
CA SER A 458 -25.84 -19.58 -63.04
C SER A 458 -24.84 -18.90 -63.96
N ARG A 459 -23.82 -18.23 -63.39
CA ARG A 459 -22.67 -17.75 -64.15
C ARG A 459 -21.54 -18.75 -63.98
N GLY A 460 -21.21 -19.41 -65.09
CA GLY A 460 -20.03 -20.23 -65.23
C GLY A 460 -18.75 -19.42 -65.00
N ASN A 461 -17.69 -20.15 -64.68
CA ASN A 461 -16.31 -19.69 -64.54
C ASN A 461 -15.91 -18.77 -65.71
N SER A 462 -15.99 -17.46 -65.51
CA SER A 462 -15.30 -16.48 -66.35
C SER A 462 -13.96 -16.14 -65.69
N PRO A 463 -12.87 -15.91 -66.44
CA PRO A 463 -11.55 -15.56 -65.90
C PRO A 463 -11.52 -14.29 -65.02
N ALA A 464 -12.60 -13.51 -65.04
CA ALA A 464 -12.82 -12.27 -64.30
C ALA A 464 -13.23 -12.44 -62.82
N SER A 465 -13.30 -13.67 -62.29
CA SER A 465 -13.60 -13.92 -60.87
C SER A 465 -12.41 -14.43 -60.04
N SER A 466 -11.21 -14.47 -60.62
CA SER A 466 -9.98 -14.81 -59.89
C SER A 466 -9.35 -13.55 -59.27
N LEU A 467 -8.81 -13.65 -58.04
CA LEU A 467 -8.19 -12.51 -57.36
C LEU A 467 -7.06 -11.92 -58.20
N HIS A 468 -6.27 -12.79 -58.85
CA HIS A 468 -5.20 -12.40 -59.77
C HIS A 468 -5.69 -11.54 -60.94
N GLY A 469 -6.86 -11.84 -61.50
CA GLY A 469 -7.47 -11.04 -62.56
C GLY A 469 -7.92 -9.66 -62.07
N ALA A 470 -8.46 -9.58 -60.84
CA ALA A 470 -8.86 -8.31 -60.22
C ALA A 470 -7.64 -7.44 -59.86
N ILE A 471 -6.55 -8.05 -59.39
CA ILE A 471 -5.27 -7.35 -59.12
C ILE A 471 -4.70 -6.77 -60.42
N ALA A 472 -4.71 -7.55 -61.51
CA ALA A 472 -4.23 -7.10 -62.81
C ALA A 472 -5.08 -5.95 -63.41
N ALA A 473 -6.37 -5.92 -63.12
CA ALA A 473 -7.27 -4.84 -63.53
C ALA A 473 -7.09 -3.55 -62.69
N GLY A 474 -6.55 -3.68 -61.47
CA GLY A 474 -6.20 -2.54 -60.61
C GLY A 474 -7.38 -1.75 -60.05
N SER A 475 -8.62 -2.24 -60.20
CA SER A 475 -9.81 -1.54 -59.70
C SER A 475 -10.18 -1.96 -58.28
N ARG A 476 -10.44 -0.97 -57.41
CA ARG A 476 -10.79 -1.18 -56.01
C ARG A 476 -12.02 -2.08 -55.85
N GLU A 477 -13.09 -1.79 -56.60
CA GLU A 477 -14.37 -2.48 -56.47
C GLU A 477 -14.29 -3.94 -56.93
N GLU A 478 -13.44 -4.27 -57.91
CA GLU A 478 -13.25 -5.65 -58.36
C GLU A 478 -12.43 -6.46 -57.36
N ILE A 479 -11.39 -5.86 -56.77
CA ILE A 479 -10.59 -6.51 -55.73
C ILE A 479 -11.43 -6.77 -54.49
N GLN A 480 -12.22 -5.79 -54.02
CA GLN A 480 -13.13 -5.96 -52.89
C GLN A 480 -14.18 -7.05 -53.16
N ARG A 481 -14.76 -7.08 -54.38
CA ARG A 481 -15.69 -8.15 -54.79
C ARG A 481 -15.01 -9.52 -54.82
N ALA A 482 -13.81 -9.63 -55.39
CA ALA A 482 -13.06 -10.88 -55.47
C ALA A 482 -12.74 -11.44 -54.08
N LEU A 483 -12.23 -10.59 -53.17
CA LEU A 483 -11.93 -10.97 -51.78
C LEU A 483 -13.18 -11.37 -50.96
N SER A 484 -14.36 -10.88 -51.34
CA SER A 484 -15.62 -11.18 -50.65
C SER A 484 -16.37 -12.38 -51.24
N ALA A 485 -16.10 -12.75 -52.49
CA ALA A 485 -16.89 -13.72 -53.24
C ALA A 485 -16.56 -15.18 -52.93
N SER A 486 -15.32 -15.49 -52.55
CA SER A 486 -14.89 -16.87 -52.26
C SER A 486 -13.71 -16.89 -51.28
N PRO A 487 -13.54 -17.96 -50.48
CA PRO A 487 -12.34 -18.14 -49.67
C PRO A 487 -11.09 -18.14 -50.55
N ILE A 488 -10.06 -17.42 -50.14
CA ILE A 488 -8.80 -17.35 -50.87
C ILE A 488 -8.09 -18.70 -50.89
N THR A 489 -7.50 -19.03 -52.03
CA THR A 489 -6.71 -20.26 -52.22
C THR A 489 -5.29 -20.10 -51.66
N VAL A 490 -4.56 -21.20 -51.47
CA VAL A 490 -3.18 -21.17 -50.94
C VAL A 490 -2.25 -20.32 -51.81
N ASP A 491 -2.45 -20.36 -53.12
CA ASP A 491 -1.64 -19.63 -54.10
C ASP A 491 -1.94 -18.12 -54.11
N GLU A 492 -3.09 -17.71 -53.56
CA GLU A 492 -3.53 -16.30 -53.48
C GLU A 492 -3.12 -15.61 -52.17
N ILE A 493 -2.56 -16.34 -51.21
CA ILE A 493 -2.19 -15.81 -49.88
C ILE A 493 -1.17 -14.67 -50.00
N GLU A 494 -0.06 -14.89 -50.70
CA GLU A 494 1.01 -13.90 -50.90
C GLU A 494 0.47 -12.62 -51.55
N ALA A 495 -0.28 -12.77 -52.64
CA ALA A 495 -0.91 -11.65 -53.34
C ALA A 495 -1.90 -10.88 -52.44
N THR A 496 -2.63 -11.58 -51.56
CA THR A 496 -3.54 -10.94 -50.60
C THR A 496 -2.80 -10.22 -49.47
N ILE A 497 -1.61 -10.70 -49.08
CA ILE A 497 -0.75 -10.02 -48.10
C ILE A 497 -0.24 -8.69 -48.68
N GLU A 498 0.17 -8.66 -49.95
CA GLU A 498 0.59 -7.41 -50.61
C GLU A 498 -0.53 -6.36 -50.64
N LEU A 499 -1.80 -6.79 -50.80
CA LEU A 499 -2.97 -5.90 -50.74
C LEU A 499 -3.16 -5.24 -49.36
N LEU A 500 -2.53 -5.74 -48.29
CA LEU A 500 -2.55 -5.09 -46.97
C LEU A 500 -1.81 -3.75 -46.98
N ALA A 501 -0.90 -3.49 -47.93
CA ALA A 501 -0.27 -2.18 -48.07
C ALA A 501 -1.25 -1.10 -48.57
N TRP A 502 -2.37 -1.49 -49.18
CA TRP A 502 -3.33 -0.58 -49.79
C TRP A 502 -4.55 -0.34 -48.88
N ASP A 503 -4.60 0.85 -48.28
CA ASP A 503 -5.57 1.23 -47.25
C ASP A 503 -7.04 0.98 -47.63
N GLU A 504 -7.42 1.24 -48.88
CA GLU A 504 -8.82 1.14 -49.33
C GLU A 504 -9.35 -0.29 -49.46
N VAL A 505 -8.46 -1.27 -49.65
CA VAL A 505 -8.79 -2.70 -49.80
C VAL A 505 -8.37 -3.53 -48.58
N ALA A 506 -7.47 -3.01 -47.74
CA ALA A 506 -6.94 -3.68 -46.56
C ALA A 506 -8.01 -4.32 -45.64
N PRO A 507 -9.17 -3.68 -45.32
CA PRO A 507 -10.19 -4.33 -44.49
C PRO A 507 -10.74 -5.63 -45.08
N HIS A 508 -10.92 -5.67 -46.40
CA HIS A 508 -11.41 -6.86 -47.11
C HIS A 508 -10.31 -7.93 -47.18
N ALA A 509 -9.05 -7.52 -47.37
CA ALA A 509 -7.90 -8.43 -47.37
C ALA A 509 -7.69 -9.07 -45.99
N ILE A 510 -7.76 -8.30 -44.89
CA ILE A 510 -7.69 -8.82 -43.52
C ILE A 510 -8.80 -9.87 -43.29
N LYS A 511 -10.03 -9.57 -43.69
CA LYS A 511 -11.17 -10.48 -43.56
C LYS A 511 -10.95 -11.78 -44.33
N ALA A 512 -10.46 -11.70 -45.57
CA ALA A 512 -10.15 -12.86 -46.39
C ALA A 512 -9.01 -13.71 -45.78
N LEU A 513 -7.93 -13.09 -45.32
CA LEU A 513 -6.78 -13.76 -44.70
C LEU A 513 -7.14 -14.50 -43.40
N ARG A 514 -8.04 -13.93 -42.57
CA ARG A 514 -8.53 -14.60 -41.35
C ARG A 514 -9.31 -15.89 -41.61
N MET A 515 -9.89 -16.04 -42.81
CA MET A 515 -10.65 -17.23 -43.19
C MET A 515 -9.77 -18.38 -43.70
N VAL A 516 -8.46 -18.16 -43.85
CA VAL A 516 -7.50 -19.20 -44.26
C VAL A 516 -7.35 -20.20 -43.13
N GLY A 517 -7.53 -21.50 -43.40
CA GLY A 517 -7.40 -22.56 -42.38
C GLY A 517 -5.96 -22.80 -41.87
N GLY A 518 -5.72 -23.95 -41.24
CA GLY A 518 -4.49 -24.29 -40.51
C GLY A 518 -3.15 -24.27 -41.27
N THR A 519 -3.13 -23.95 -42.57
CA THR A 519 -1.91 -23.77 -43.39
C THR A 519 -1.41 -22.32 -43.46
N GLY A 520 -2.20 -21.33 -43.02
CA GLY A 520 -1.87 -19.89 -43.08
C GLY A 520 -0.84 -19.34 -42.06
N PRO A 521 -0.80 -19.79 -40.79
CA PRO A 521 -0.04 -19.09 -39.74
C PRO A 521 1.45 -18.89 -40.04
N GLY A 522 2.15 -19.89 -40.60
CA GLY A 522 3.58 -19.79 -40.87
C GLY A 522 3.96 -18.71 -41.90
N VAL A 523 3.14 -18.50 -42.93
CA VAL A 523 3.36 -17.45 -43.94
C VAL A 523 3.15 -16.09 -43.31
N PHE A 524 2.07 -15.91 -42.54
CA PHE A 524 1.78 -14.64 -41.85
C PHE A 524 2.87 -14.25 -40.87
N VAL A 525 3.39 -15.22 -40.10
CA VAL A 525 4.48 -15.01 -39.16
C VAL A 525 5.78 -14.57 -39.87
N ARG A 526 6.09 -15.17 -41.03
CA ARG A 526 7.27 -14.77 -41.82
C ARG A 526 7.21 -13.30 -42.25
N HIS A 527 6.10 -12.85 -42.83
CA HIS A 527 5.94 -11.45 -43.25
C HIS A 527 5.86 -10.50 -42.05
N LEU A 528 5.21 -10.91 -40.95
CA LEU A 528 5.14 -10.10 -39.73
C LEU A 528 6.52 -9.87 -39.10
N LEU A 529 7.42 -10.87 -39.14
CA LEU A 529 8.74 -10.78 -38.51
C LEU A 529 9.85 -10.29 -39.46
N ASP A 530 9.57 -10.10 -40.76
CA ASP A 530 10.54 -9.58 -41.71
C ASP A 530 10.75 -8.06 -41.53
N PRO A 531 11.93 -7.59 -41.08
CA PRO A 531 12.17 -6.18 -40.88
C PRO A 531 12.19 -5.34 -42.16
N GLN A 532 12.27 -5.96 -43.35
CA GLN A 532 12.25 -5.28 -44.66
C GLN A 532 10.86 -5.16 -45.26
N GLU A 533 9.86 -5.82 -44.68
CA GLU A 533 8.48 -5.79 -45.17
C GLU A 533 7.89 -4.37 -45.09
N ASP A 534 6.81 -4.10 -45.82
CA ASP A 534 6.09 -2.84 -45.67
C ASP A 534 5.51 -2.71 -44.24
N PHE A 535 5.66 -1.53 -43.64
CA PHE A 535 5.16 -1.24 -42.30
C PHE A 535 3.64 -1.43 -42.18
N ALA A 536 2.87 -1.05 -43.22
CA ALA A 536 1.42 -1.21 -43.27
C ALA A 536 1.02 -2.69 -43.32
N ILE A 537 1.78 -3.52 -44.03
CA ILE A 537 1.58 -4.98 -44.05
C ILE A 537 1.82 -5.56 -42.66
N ARG A 538 2.98 -5.29 -42.04
CA ARG A 538 3.32 -5.82 -40.70
C ARG A 538 2.30 -5.44 -39.64
N ARG A 539 1.92 -4.16 -39.56
CA ARG A 539 0.96 -3.70 -38.52
C ARG A 539 -0.41 -4.34 -38.68
N ARG A 540 -0.86 -4.62 -39.92
CA ARG A 540 -2.18 -5.23 -40.22
C ARG A 540 -2.15 -6.75 -40.07
N LEU A 541 -1.03 -7.39 -40.37
CA LEU A 541 -0.84 -8.84 -40.16
C LEU A 541 -0.98 -9.26 -38.70
N ILE A 542 -0.67 -8.39 -37.74
CA ILE A 542 -0.91 -8.65 -36.31
C ILE A 542 -2.36 -9.11 -36.06
N ALA A 543 -3.33 -8.43 -36.69
CA ALA A 543 -4.74 -8.70 -36.52
C ALA A 543 -5.20 -9.98 -37.26
N VAL A 544 -4.42 -10.45 -38.24
CA VAL A 544 -4.62 -11.74 -38.92
C VAL A 544 -4.04 -12.86 -38.05
N VAL A 545 -2.81 -12.72 -37.56
CA VAL A 545 -2.13 -13.69 -36.68
C VAL A 545 -2.93 -13.91 -35.40
N ALA A 546 -3.49 -12.84 -34.81
CA ALA A 546 -4.32 -12.91 -33.60
C ALA A 546 -5.62 -13.73 -33.77
N ALA A 547 -6.09 -13.96 -35.00
CA ALA A 547 -7.28 -14.77 -35.24
C ALA A 547 -7.05 -16.28 -35.04
N TYR A 548 -5.78 -16.70 -34.87
CA TYR A 548 -5.39 -18.09 -34.68
C TYR A 548 -4.86 -18.30 -33.26
N PRO A 549 -5.71 -18.74 -32.29
CA PRO A 549 -5.31 -18.89 -30.89
C PRO A 549 -4.41 -20.12 -30.68
N THR A 550 -3.17 -19.99 -31.12
CA THR A 550 -2.11 -21.01 -31.02
C THR A 550 -0.91 -20.44 -30.28
N THR A 551 -0.13 -21.31 -29.61
CA THR A 551 1.12 -20.90 -28.95
C THR A 551 2.13 -20.32 -29.94
N GLU A 552 2.15 -20.81 -31.18
CA GLU A 552 3.00 -20.29 -32.26
C GLU A 552 2.65 -18.84 -32.63
N ALA A 553 1.36 -18.53 -32.78
CA ALA A 553 0.91 -17.16 -33.02
C ALA A 553 1.24 -16.24 -31.84
N PHE A 554 1.10 -16.74 -30.60
CA PHE A 554 1.49 -15.99 -29.40
C PHE A 554 2.99 -15.69 -29.37
N ASP A 555 3.85 -16.68 -29.62
CA ASP A 555 5.31 -16.50 -29.63
C ASP A 555 5.76 -15.57 -30.76
N ALA A 556 5.13 -15.66 -31.94
CA ALA A 556 5.41 -14.75 -33.06
C ALA A 556 5.07 -13.29 -32.71
N LEU A 557 3.91 -13.04 -32.11
CA LEU A 557 3.53 -11.70 -31.63
C LEU A 557 4.46 -11.21 -30.52
N PHE A 558 4.95 -12.13 -29.68
CA PHE A 558 5.94 -11.80 -28.65
C PHE A 558 7.29 -11.40 -29.28
N GLU A 559 7.72 -12.04 -30.37
CA GLU A 559 8.94 -11.64 -31.10
C GLU A 559 8.74 -10.31 -31.86
N ALA A 560 7.53 -10.06 -32.38
CA ALA A 560 7.17 -8.79 -33.02
C ALA A 560 7.27 -7.58 -32.08
N MET A 561 7.28 -7.80 -30.75
CA MET A 561 7.59 -6.76 -29.75
C MET A 561 9.02 -6.20 -29.85
N ARG A 562 9.88 -6.74 -30.72
CA ARG A 562 11.22 -6.23 -31.00
C ARG A 562 11.26 -5.30 -32.23
N ASP A 563 10.13 -5.07 -32.90
CA ASP A 563 10.07 -4.19 -34.07
C ASP A 563 10.55 -2.77 -33.73
N ARG A 564 11.16 -2.08 -34.70
CA ARG A 564 11.66 -0.71 -34.57
C ARG A 564 10.53 0.30 -34.37
N ARG A 565 9.36 0.05 -34.95
CA ARG A 565 8.18 0.93 -34.94
C ARG A 565 7.30 0.67 -33.71
N PHE A 566 6.93 1.74 -33.01
CA PHE A 566 6.08 1.65 -31.81
C PHE A 566 4.70 1.07 -32.10
N GLU A 567 4.08 1.39 -33.23
CA GLU A 567 2.72 0.92 -33.58
C GLU A 567 2.65 -0.61 -33.73
N VAL A 568 3.68 -1.25 -34.31
CA VAL A 568 3.75 -2.72 -34.40
C VAL A 568 3.82 -3.34 -33.01
N ARG A 569 4.67 -2.78 -32.13
CA ARG A 569 4.78 -3.25 -30.73
C ARG A 569 3.49 -3.00 -29.94
N TYR A 570 2.86 -1.84 -30.13
CA TYR A 570 1.59 -1.47 -29.51
C TYR A 570 0.47 -2.45 -29.85
N ARG A 571 0.24 -2.69 -31.15
CA ARG A 571 -0.78 -3.63 -31.63
C ARG A 571 -0.45 -5.07 -31.23
N SER A 572 0.83 -5.45 -31.23
CA SER A 572 1.27 -6.79 -30.79
C SER A 572 0.95 -7.03 -29.31
N ALA A 573 1.17 -6.06 -28.42
CA ALA A 573 0.81 -6.19 -27.01
C ALA A 573 -0.71 -6.37 -26.80
N ARG A 574 -1.55 -5.67 -27.58
CA ARG A 574 -3.02 -5.86 -27.56
C ARG A 574 -3.40 -7.26 -28.03
N ALA A 575 -2.84 -7.71 -29.14
CA ALA A 575 -3.07 -9.05 -29.69
C ALA A 575 -2.64 -10.15 -28.70
N LEU A 576 -1.49 -9.98 -28.05
CA LEU A 576 -1.03 -10.88 -26.98
C LEU A 576 -2.01 -10.94 -25.81
N SER A 577 -2.53 -9.79 -25.37
CA SER A 577 -3.51 -9.73 -24.28
C SER A 577 -4.86 -10.39 -24.65
N TYR A 578 -5.22 -10.39 -25.92
CA TYR A 578 -6.38 -11.12 -26.43
C TYR A 578 -6.11 -12.63 -26.44
N LEU A 579 -5.02 -13.05 -27.10
CA LEU A 579 -4.65 -14.46 -27.20
C LEU A 579 -4.43 -15.14 -25.84
N SER A 580 -3.92 -14.42 -24.85
CA SER A 580 -3.75 -14.96 -23.50
C SER A 580 -5.06 -15.35 -22.81
N ARG A 581 -6.20 -14.84 -23.29
CA ARG A 581 -7.55 -15.20 -22.79
C ARG A 581 -8.16 -16.35 -23.59
N GLU A 582 -7.91 -16.38 -24.90
CA GLU A 582 -8.46 -17.40 -25.81
C GLU A 582 -7.73 -18.74 -25.73
N ILE A 583 -6.42 -18.75 -25.43
CA ILE A 583 -5.61 -19.98 -25.36
C ILE A 583 -5.71 -20.59 -23.95
N PRO A 584 -6.41 -21.74 -23.76
CA PRO A 584 -6.60 -22.32 -22.44
C PRO A 584 -5.27 -22.84 -21.86
N GLY A 585 -4.98 -22.49 -20.61
CA GLY A 585 -3.81 -23.00 -19.89
C GLY A 585 -2.47 -22.37 -20.29
N LEU A 586 -2.44 -21.37 -21.17
CA LEU A 586 -1.22 -20.66 -21.54
C LEU A 586 -0.54 -20.04 -20.30
N GLN A 587 0.72 -20.38 -20.07
CA GLN A 587 1.55 -19.77 -19.02
C GLN A 587 2.45 -18.72 -19.65
N VAL A 588 2.20 -17.44 -19.34
CA VAL A 588 3.05 -16.35 -19.81
C VAL A 588 4.22 -16.15 -18.84
N ASP A 589 5.44 -16.19 -19.35
CA ASP A 589 6.64 -15.92 -18.57
C ASP A 589 6.70 -14.42 -18.21
N ARG A 590 6.56 -14.14 -16.91
CA ARG A 590 6.59 -12.78 -16.36
C ARG A 590 7.93 -12.08 -16.58
N GLU A 591 9.05 -12.80 -16.52
CA GLU A 591 10.36 -12.19 -16.70
C GLU A 591 10.54 -11.68 -18.14
N ARG A 592 10.10 -12.46 -19.14
CA ARG A 592 10.06 -12.02 -20.54
C ARG A 592 9.24 -10.73 -20.71
N VAL A 593 8.07 -10.62 -20.07
CA VAL A 593 7.22 -9.41 -20.14
C VAL A 593 7.93 -8.22 -19.50
N PHE A 594 8.52 -8.38 -18.31
CA PHE A 594 9.24 -7.30 -17.65
C PHE A 594 10.49 -6.85 -18.41
N ASP A 595 11.16 -7.74 -19.14
CA ASP A 595 12.27 -7.38 -20.05
C ASP A 595 11.82 -6.51 -21.20
N VAL A 596 10.68 -6.82 -21.82
CA VAL A 596 10.05 -5.98 -22.85
C VAL A 596 9.74 -4.60 -22.28
N MET A 597 9.11 -4.52 -21.11
CA MET A 597 8.79 -3.24 -20.47
C MET A 597 10.03 -2.39 -20.17
N LYS A 598 11.11 -3.01 -19.66
CA LYS A 598 12.39 -2.32 -19.39
C LYS A 598 13.00 -1.70 -20.65
N ARG A 599 12.76 -2.29 -21.83
CA ARG A 599 13.18 -1.74 -23.14
C ARG A 599 12.29 -0.58 -23.59
N GLU A 600 10.97 -0.69 -23.43
CA GLU A 600 10.05 0.40 -23.77
C GLU A 600 10.32 1.69 -22.96
N MET A 601 10.62 1.52 -21.67
CA MET A 601 10.96 2.62 -20.76
C MET A 601 12.40 3.14 -20.91
N ALA A 602 13.23 2.54 -21.77
CA ALA A 602 14.59 3.04 -22.01
C ALA A 602 14.65 4.26 -22.95
N VAL A 603 13.54 4.58 -23.62
CA VAL A 603 13.44 5.70 -24.57
C VAL A 603 13.27 7.04 -23.82
N GLU A 604 13.85 8.12 -24.33
CA GLU A 604 13.73 9.46 -23.74
C GLU A 604 12.27 9.93 -23.57
N ARG A 605 11.99 10.61 -22.46
CA ARG A 605 10.63 11.05 -22.06
C ARG A 605 9.93 11.93 -23.11
N GLY A 606 10.67 12.77 -23.84
CA GLY A 606 10.09 13.61 -24.90
C GLY A 606 9.54 12.83 -26.09
N LEU A 607 10.16 11.70 -26.43
CA LEU A 607 9.68 10.76 -27.47
C LEU A 607 8.52 9.90 -26.98
N TRP A 608 8.30 9.83 -25.67
CA TRP A 608 7.20 9.11 -25.04
C TRP A 608 5.89 9.89 -25.12
N GLU A 609 5.95 11.22 -24.96
CA GLU A 609 4.81 12.15 -25.02
C GLU A 609 4.34 12.43 -26.47
N THR A 610 5.20 12.22 -27.46
CA THR A 610 4.94 12.50 -28.88
C THR A 610 4.55 11.27 -29.71
N ARG A 611 4.43 10.08 -29.11
CA ARG A 611 4.01 8.85 -29.81
C ARG A 611 2.53 8.93 -30.21
N GLN A 612 2.28 9.17 -31.49
CA GLN A 612 0.97 9.06 -32.13
C GLN A 612 0.93 7.84 -33.06
N LEU A 613 -0.24 7.19 -33.19
CA LEU A 613 -0.44 6.14 -34.20
C LEU A 613 -0.83 6.83 -35.50
N ILE A 614 -0.41 6.27 -36.64
CA ILE A 614 -0.58 6.91 -37.95
C ILE A 614 -2.05 6.98 -38.34
N ASP A 615 -2.85 5.97 -37.98
CA ASP A 615 -4.29 5.94 -38.24
C ASP A 615 -5.09 5.90 -36.94
N GLN A 616 -6.01 6.85 -36.76
CA GLN A 616 -6.95 6.87 -35.63
C GLN A 616 -8.29 6.18 -35.96
N ALA A 617 -8.54 5.84 -37.23
CA ALA A 617 -9.86 5.46 -37.72
C ALA A 617 -10.08 3.95 -37.91
N GLU A 618 -9.02 3.12 -37.86
CA GLU A 618 -9.12 1.68 -38.14
C GLU A 618 -9.28 0.80 -36.88
N ASP A 619 -9.01 1.33 -35.68
CA ASP A 619 -9.05 0.57 -34.42
C ASP A 619 -10.19 1.03 -33.51
N GLU A 620 -11.07 0.11 -33.12
CA GLU A 620 -12.07 0.34 -32.09
C GLU A 620 -11.42 0.46 -30.70
N PRO A 621 -11.92 1.37 -29.86
CA PRO A 621 -11.30 1.68 -28.59
C PRO A 621 -11.30 0.46 -27.66
N SER A 622 -10.12 0.07 -27.17
CA SER A 622 -9.92 -0.90 -26.11
C SER A 622 -10.72 -0.50 -24.85
N PRO A 623 -11.07 -1.43 -23.95
CA PRO A 623 -11.67 -1.08 -22.65
C PRO A 623 -10.81 -0.10 -21.83
N LEU A 624 -9.48 -0.13 -22.02
CA LEU A 624 -8.55 0.84 -21.43
C LEU A 624 -8.59 2.19 -22.17
N GLU A 625 -8.77 2.21 -23.49
CA GLU A 625 -8.96 3.41 -24.33
C GLU A 625 -10.28 4.12 -24.00
N LEU A 626 -11.38 3.38 -23.80
CA LEU A 626 -12.69 3.95 -23.43
C LEU A 626 -12.62 4.69 -22.08
N GLU A 627 -11.88 4.14 -21.13
CA GLU A 627 -11.64 4.74 -19.83
C GLU A 627 -10.63 5.88 -19.92
N ALA A 628 -9.58 5.72 -20.73
CA ALA A 628 -8.56 6.72 -21.01
C ALA A 628 -9.09 7.93 -21.77
N LEU A 629 -10.11 7.80 -22.63
CA LEU A 629 -10.75 8.88 -23.40
C LEU A 629 -11.44 9.92 -22.51
N ARG A 630 -11.69 9.60 -21.23
CA ARG A 630 -12.17 10.56 -20.22
C ARG A 630 -11.03 11.41 -19.62
N GLY A 631 -9.77 11.09 -19.90
CA GLY A 631 -8.57 11.82 -19.45
C GLY A 631 -7.56 12.06 -20.59
N ARG A 632 -6.60 12.97 -20.42
CA ARG A 632 -5.54 13.20 -21.41
C ARG A 632 -4.45 12.13 -21.32
N THR A 633 -4.80 10.88 -21.59
CA THR A 633 -3.90 9.75 -21.34
C THR A 633 -2.93 9.52 -22.52
N ASN A 634 -1.65 9.24 -22.21
CA ASN A 634 -0.61 8.97 -23.21
C ASN A 634 -0.64 7.49 -23.64
N ARG A 635 -0.69 7.20 -24.94
CA ARG A 635 -0.69 5.83 -25.53
C ARG A 635 0.50 4.97 -25.08
N SER A 636 1.63 5.59 -24.75
CA SER A 636 2.80 4.89 -24.20
C SER A 636 2.52 4.28 -22.83
N LEU A 637 1.72 4.96 -21.99
CA LEU A 637 1.35 4.45 -20.67
C LEU A 637 0.35 3.32 -20.80
N GLU A 638 -0.64 3.45 -21.69
CA GLU A 638 -1.58 2.36 -21.99
C GLU A 638 -0.84 1.10 -22.42
N HIS A 639 0.11 1.23 -23.35
CA HIS A 639 0.93 0.11 -23.82
C HIS A 639 1.57 -0.68 -22.68
N LEU A 640 2.16 0.04 -21.71
CA LEU A 640 2.77 -0.61 -20.54
C LEU A 640 1.75 -1.32 -19.66
N PHE A 641 0.56 -0.75 -19.48
CA PHE A 641 -0.50 -1.40 -18.71
C PHE A 641 -1.10 -2.61 -19.44
N THR A 642 -1.15 -2.59 -20.78
CA THR A 642 -1.46 -3.79 -21.57
C THR A 642 -0.43 -4.89 -21.34
N LEU A 643 0.86 -4.56 -21.36
CA LEU A 643 1.94 -5.52 -21.04
C LEU A 643 1.82 -6.03 -19.59
N LEU A 644 1.53 -5.16 -18.63
CA LEU A 644 1.33 -5.56 -17.24
C LEU A 644 0.19 -6.57 -17.07
N SER A 645 -0.88 -6.43 -17.85
CA SER A 645 -2.02 -7.37 -17.82
C SER A 645 -1.68 -8.79 -18.30
N LEU A 646 -0.53 -8.97 -18.97
CA LEU A 646 0.01 -10.29 -19.33
C LEU A 646 0.74 -10.96 -18.16
N ALA A 647 1.31 -10.17 -17.24
CA ALA A 647 2.11 -10.66 -16.12
C ALA A 647 1.34 -10.68 -14.78
N LEU A 648 0.33 -9.83 -14.63
CA LEU A 648 -0.44 -9.59 -13.41
C LEU A 648 -1.94 -9.80 -13.65
N PRO A 649 -2.77 -9.96 -12.61
CA PRO A 649 -4.22 -10.10 -12.76
C PRO A 649 -4.81 -8.94 -13.58
N PRO A 650 -5.45 -9.22 -14.74
CA PRO A 650 -5.82 -8.17 -15.70
C PRO A 650 -6.85 -7.20 -15.13
N GLU A 651 -7.76 -7.66 -14.29
CA GLU A 651 -8.77 -6.81 -13.66
C GLU A 651 -8.14 -5.79 -12.70
N THR A 652 -7.20 -6.23 -11.86
CA THR A 652 -6.53 -5.32 -10.93
C THR A 652 -5.68 -4.30 -11.66
N VAL A 653 -4.99 -4.70 -12.72
CA VAL A 653 -4.20 -3.77 -13.55
C VAL A 653 -5.10 -2.68 -14.15
N ARG A 654 -6.30 -3.04 -14.62
CA ARG A 654 -7.30 -2.07 -15.10
C ARG A 654 -7.75 -1.13 -13.98
N LEU A 655 -8.05 -1.64 -12.79
CA LEU A 655 -8.47 -0.82 -11.65
C LEU A 655 -7.35 0.11 -11.17
N ALA A 656 -6.10 -0.36 -11.17
CA ALA A 656 -4.93 0.45 -10.86
C ALA A 656 -4.75 1.56 -11.91
N PHE A 657 -4.88 1.23 -13.20
CA PHE A 657 -4.84 2.21 -14.28
C PHE A 657 -5.92 3.29 -14.12
N HIS A 658 -7.16 2.88 -13.86
CA HIS A 658 -8.26 3.80 -13.58
C HIS A 658 -7.95 4.67 -12.36
N GLY A 659 -7.51 4.07 -11.24
CA GLY A 659 -7.14 4.75 -10.01
C GLY A 659 -6.12 5.88 -10.21
N LEU A 660 -5.14 5.69 -11.10
CA LEU A 660 -4.14 6.70 -11.45
C LEU A 660 -4.71 7.93 -12.15
N HIS A 661 -5.81 7.78 -12.89
CA HIS A 661 -6.45 8.83 -13.68
C HIS A 661 -7.68 9.45 -12.98
N THR A 662 -8.11 8.89 -11.85
CA THR A 662 -9.17 9.48 -11.04
C THR A 662 -8.71 10.70 -10.25
N GLY A 663 -9.64 11.61 -9.93
CA GLY A 663 -9.41 12.69 -8.97
C GLY A 663 -9.38 12.24 -7.50
N ASP A 664 -9.67 10.97 -7.21
CA ASP A 664 -9.68 10.42 -5.86
C ASP A 664 -8.26 10.12 -5.39
N ARG A 665 -7.73 10.97 -4.52
CA ARG A 665 -6.37 10.87 -3.99
C ARG A 665 -6.10 9.54 -3.29
N TYR A 666 -7.09 8.94 -2.63
CA TYR A 666 -6.90 7.67 -1.94
C TYR A 666 -6.88 6.51 -2.94
N LEU A 667 -7.78 6.49 -3.94
CA LEU A 667 -7.75 5.47 -4.99
C LEU A 667 -6.43 5.52 -5.81
N ARG A 668 -5.95 6.73 -6.14
CA ARG A 668 -4.65 6.94 -6.78
C ARG A 668 -3.49 6.44 -5.90
N GLY A 669 -3.54 6.73 -4.60
CA GLY A 669 -2.55 6.24 -3.62
C GLY A 669 -2.50 4.71 -3.56
N THR A 670 -3.67 4.06 -3.46
CA THR A 670 -3.79 2.60 -3.45
C THR A 670 -3.29 1.97 -4.75
N ALA A 671 -3.56 2.60 -5.90
CA ALA A 671 -3.06 2.12 -7.19
C ALA A 671 -1.53 2.19 -7.29
N LEU A 672 -0.91 3.29 -6.85
CA LEU A 672 0.54 3.43 -6.79
C LEU A 672 1.17 2.42 -5.83
N GLU A 673 0.60 2.26 -4.64
CA GLU A 673 1.07 1.31 -3.62
C GLU A 673 0.93 -0.14 -4.10
N TYR A 674 -0.14 -0.47 -4.83
CA TYR A 674 -0.29 -1.77 -5.49
C TYR A 674 0.83 -2.01 -6.50
N LEU A 675 1.04 -1.09 -7.43
CA LEU A 675 2.06 -1.21 -8.46
C LEU A 675 3.47 -1.30 -7.86
N GLU A 676 3.79 -0.49 -6.86
CA GLU A 676 5.07 -0.56 -6.14
C GLU A 676 5.28 -1.93 -5.48
N THR A 677 4.21 -2.52 -4.96
CA THR A 677 4.29 -3.79 -4.21
C THR A 677 4.41 -5.01 -5.13
N VAL A 678 3.74 -5.02 -6.28
CA VAL A 678 3.70 -6.19 -7.19
C VAL A 678 4.80 -6.17 -8.25
N LEU A 679 5.37 -5.01 -8.56
CA LEU A 679 6.40 -4.88 -9.59
C LEU A 679 7.81 -5.14 -9.05
N PRO A 680 8.70 -5.75 -9.85
CA PRO A 680 10.12 -5.79 -9.53
C PRO A 680 10.70 -4.37 -9.40
N GLU A 681 11.61 -4.15 -8.45
CA GLU A 681 12.23 -2.84 -8.19
C GLU A 681 12.82 -2.21 -9.46
N ALA A 682 13.47 -3.00 -10.30
CA ALA A 682 14.05 -2.55 -11.57
C ALA A 682 13.01 -2.04 -12.60
N VAL A 683 11.76 -2.52 -12.52
CA VAL A 683 10.65 -2.06 -13.37
C VAL A 683 10.00 -0.83 -12.75
N TRP A 684 9.72 -0.86 -11.44
CA TRP A 684 9.10 0.24 -10.71
C TRP A 684 9.89 1.55 -10.80
N VAL A 685 11.20 1.51 -10.56
CA VAL A 685 12.07 2.70 -10.60
C VAL A 685 12.02 3.39 -11.98
N LYS A 686 11.86 2.61 -13.05
CA LYS A 686 11.72 3.14 -14.41
C LYS A 686 10.32 3.63 -14.72
N LEU A 687 9.28 3.01 -14.14
CA LEU A 687 7.88 3.37 -14.38
C LEU A 687 7.46 4.61 -13.59
N TRP A 688 7.94 4.78 -12.36
CA TRP A 688 7.55 5.84 -11.43
C TRP A 688 7.55 7.25 -12.03
N PRO A 689 8.58 7.71 -12.77
CA PRO A 689 8.63 9.07 -13.31
C PRO A 689 7.47 9.40 -14.27
N PHE A 690 6.82 8.39 -14.85
CA PHE A 690 5.70 8.52 -15.77
C PHE A 690 4.33 8.52 -15.06
N LEU A 691 4.28 8.22 -13.75
CA LEU A 691 3.04 8.14 -12.95
C LEU A 691 2.81 9.36 -12.03
N ASP A 692 3.88 10.12 -11.74
CA ASP A 692 3.91 11.17 -10.71
C ASP A 692 3.37 12.55 -11.16
N GLU A 693 2.72 12.65 -12.32
CA GLU A 693 2.38 13.95 -12.95
C GLU A 693 1.30 14.78 -12.20
N GLY A 694 0.62 14.19 -11.21
CA GLY A 694 -0.53 14.83 -10.55
C GLY A 694 -0.27 15.60 -9.24
N GLU A 695 0.98 15.79 -8.76
CA GLU A 695 1.23 16.72 -7.62
C GLU A 695 1.68 18.13 -8.05
N GLU A 696 2.28 18.32 -9.23
CA GLU A 696 2.80 19.64 -9.65
C GLU A 696 1.81 20.52 -10.44
N GLN A 697 0.69 19.97 -10.92
CA GLN A 697 -0.34 20.73 -11.63
C GLN A 697 -1.66 20.75 -10.85
N GLY A 698 -1.69 21.49 -9.73
CA GLY A 698 -2.96 22.01 -9.24
C GLY A 698 -3.68 22.78 -10.38
N PRO A 699 -5.03 22.89 -10.36
CA PRO A 699 -5.76 23.57 -11.41
C PRO A 699 -5.19 24.98 -11.56
N ARG A 700 -4.45 25.22 -12.66
CA ARG A 700 -4.00 26.57 -13.01
C ARG A 700 -5.28 27.41 -13.12
N PRO A 701 -5.36 28.56 -12.44
CA PRO A 701 -6.53 29.42 -12.55
C PRO A 701 -6.82 29.69 -14.03
N PRO A 702 -8.10 29.76 -14.45
CA PRO A 702 -8.45 30.00 -15.84
C PRO A 702 -7.74 31.26 -16.31
N ARG A 703 -6.82 31.08 -17.26
CA ARG A 703 -5.98 32.15 -17.79
C ARG A 703 -6.88 33.10 -18.57
N SER A 704 -6.77 34.39 -18.30
CA SER A 704 -7.50 35.39 -19.11
C SER A 704 -6.91 35.43 -20.52
N SER A 705 -7.74 35.71 -21.53
CA SER A 705 -7.28 35.85 -22.93
C SER A 705 -6.13 36.87 -23.08
N GLU A 706 -6.07 37.88 -22.22
CA GLU A 706 -4.96 38.84 -22.15
C GLU A 706 -3.64 38.24 -21.67
N GLN A 707 -3.66 37.29 -20.73
CA GLN A 707 -2.45 36.60 -20.28
C GLN A 707 -1.91 35.68 -21.38
N VAL A 708 -2.80 34.96 -22.06
CA VAL A 708 -2.45 34.10 -23.19
C VAL A 708 -1.85 34.93 -24.33
N MET A 709 -2.43 36.10 -24.62
CA MET A 709 -1.92 36.96 -25.68
C MET A 709 -0.56 37.58 -25.32
N ARG A 710 -0.35 37.98 -24.06
CA ARG A 710 0.96 38.49 -23.60
C ARG A 710 2.05 37.43 -23.68
N GLU A 711 1.76 36.19 -23.30
CA GLU A 711 2.73 35.09 -23.39
C GLU A 711 3.05 34.71 -24.85
N LEU A 712 2.06 34.73 -25.74
CA LEU A 712 2.27 34.50 -27.18
C LEU A 712 3.14 35.59 -27.82
N VAL A 713 2.91 36.87 -27.49
CA VAL A 713 3.76 37.98 -27.97
C VAL A 713 5.16 37.90 -27.38
N ALA A 714 5.30 37.53 -26.11
CA ALA A 714 6.61 37.31 -25.47
C ALA A 714 7.37 36.14 -26.10
N SER A 715 6.67 35.05 -26.43
CA SER A 715 7.21 33.90 -27.14
C SER A 715 7.69 34.29 -28.54
N GLN A 716 6.92 35.10 -29.28
CA GLN A 716 7.30 35.55 -30.62
C GLN A 716 8.58 36.39 -30.61
N ASN A 717 8.75 37.27 -29.60
CA ASN A 717 9.97 38.05 -29.42
C ASN A 717 11.18 37.17 -29.04
N SER A 718 10.96 36.12 -28.24
CA SER A 718 12.02 35.17 -27.88
C SER A 718 12.50 34.32 -29.07
N ILE A 719 11.58 33.94 -29.96
CA ILE A 719 11.88 33.20 -31.20
C ILE A 719 12.62 34.12 -32.18
N GLY A 720 12.22 35.40 -32.28
CA GLY A 720 12.93 36.39 -33.09
C GLY A 720 14.37 36.63 -32.63
N LEU A 721 14.59 36.70 -31.32
CA LEU A 721 15.94 36.81 -30.73
C LEU A 721 16.78 35.55 -30.95
N ALA A 722 16.19 34.36 -30.79
CA ALA A 722 16.89 33.09 -31.04
C ALA A 722 17.29 32.92 -32.52
N LEU A 723 16.42 33.33 -33.45
CA LEU A 723 16.72 33.31 -34.90
C LEU A 723 17.77 34.36 -35.30
N ALA A 724 17.79 35.52 -34.64
CA ALA A 724 18.82 36.53 -34.85
C ALA A 724 20.19 36.08 -34.32
N GLU A 725 20.21 35.37 -33.19
CA GLU A 725 21.42 34.78 -32.61
C GLU A 725 21.97 33.64 -33.47
N LEU A 726 21.10 32.81 -34.06
CA LEU A 726 21.49 31.78 -35.03
C LEU A 726 22.08 32.40 -36.30
N ARG A 727 21.47 33.46 -36.85
CA ARG A 727 22.02 34.16 -38.04
C ARG A 727 23.37 34.85 -37.79
N ARG A 728 23.68 35.23 -36.54
CA ARG A 728 24.99 35.76 -36.16
C ARG A 728 26.07 34.70 -36.02
N ARG A 729 25.70 33.43 -35.85
CA ARG A 729 26.64 32.30 -35.78
C ARG A 729 27.00 31.73 -37.15
N ASP A 730 26.19 32.01 -38.16
CA ASP A 730 26.37 31.58 -39.55
C ASP A 730 27.05 32.66 -40.45
N GLN A 731 27.46 33.80 -39.88
CA GLN A 731 28.33 34.83 -40.50
C GLN A 731 29.70 34.79 -39.82
#